data_AF-A0A250Y3Z4-F1
#
_entry.id   AF-A0A250Y3Z4-F1
#
_cell.length_a   1.000
_cell.length_b   1.000
_cell.length_c   1.000
_cell.angle_alpha   90.00
_cell.angle_beta   90.00
_cell.angle_gamma   90.00
#
_symmetry.space_group_name_H-M   'P 1'
#
loop_
_entity.id
_entity.type
_entity.pdbx_description
1 polymer ?
#
loop_
_entity_poly.entity_id
_entity_poly.type
_entity_poly.pdbx_seq_one_letter_code
_entity_poly.pdbx_strand_id
1 'polypeptide(L)'
;MASFKASLGALLTVGSARPRLYGLPLRSSALCSAWAAAMEPAPRWLAGLRFDNRALRELPVETPPPGPDGAHSAPRPVPGACFSRVRPSPLRGPRLVALSGPALALLGLDATAPEAEAEAALFFSGNALLPGAEPAAHCYCGHQFGQFAGQLGDGAAMYLGEVCTATGERWELQLKGAGPTPFSRQADGRKVLRSSIREFLCSEAMFHLGIPTTRAGACVTSESTVVRDVFYDGNPKYEKCTVVLRIAPTFIRFGSFEIFKPTDEHTGRAGPSVGRNDIRVQMLDYVISSFYPEIQATHASNSDRVQRSAAFFREVTRRTAQMVAEWQCVGFCHGVLNTDNMSIVGLTIDYGPFGFLDRYDPDHVCNASDNAGRYTYSKQPEVCKWNLQKLAEALEPELPHAVGEAILAEEFDAEFERHYLQKMRKKLGLMQVEQEDRALVARLLETMQLTGADFTNTFYMLSSFPVEQQAPGLAEFLTSLTSQCASLEELRLALRPQMDPRQLSMMLMLAQTNPQLFALIGTQANVTKELERMEQQSRLEQLNPAELRRRNSDHWAAWLQEYRARLDKDRESVGDTTAWQAEHVRIMRAHNPKYVLRNYIAQNAIEAAEKGDFSEVQRVLKLLESPYHSEGEAAEGPEPTGPEGEAGEQRSYSSRPPMWAVGLCVT
;
A
#
# COMPACT_ATOMS: atom_id res chain seq x y z
N MET A 1 -53.28 -34.44 -10.44
CA MET A 1 -54.41 -33.50 -10.28
C MET A 1 -53.84 -32.11 -10.53
N ALA A 2 -53.78 -31.59 -11.76
CA ALA A 2 -54.88 -31.29 -12.68
C ALA A 2 -55.94 -30.37 -12.04
N SER A 3 -56.13 -29.20 -12.67
CA SER A 3 -57.11 -28.13 -12.39
C SER A 3 -56.73 -27.20 -11.24
N PHE A 4 -56.48 -25.90 -11.46
CA PHE A 4 -57.52 -24.95 -11.87
C PHE A 4 -56.96 -23.75 -12.67
N LYS A 5 -57.62 -23.47 -13.81
CA LYS A 5 -57.45 -22.32 -14.70
C LYS A 5 -58.53 -21.27 -14.41
N ALA A 6 -58.14 -20.01 -14.62
CA ALA A 6 -58.86 -18.93 -15.35
C ALA A 6 -60.14 -18.28 -14.79
N SER A 7 -60.12 -16.93 -14.83
CA SER A 7 -61.19 -15.94 -15.03
C SER A 7 -60.48 -14.57 -15.11
N LEU A 8 -60.62 -13.63 -16.04
CA LEU A 8 -61.64 -13.16 -17.01
C LEU A 8 -60.82 -12.38 -18.09
N GLY A 9 -61.08 -12.36 -19.40
CA GLY A 9 -62.30 -11.92 -20.09
C GLY A 9 -62.03 -10.60 -20.85
N ALA A 10 -61.89 -10.67 -22.18
CA ALA A 10 -61.51 -9.60 -23.11
C ALA A 10 -62.70 -8.74 -23.63
N LEU A 11 -62.39 -7.58 -24.25
CA LEU A 11 -63.08 -6.82 -25.34
C LEU A 11 -62.87 -5.30 -25.09
N LEU A 12 -62.27 -4.48 -25.96
CA LEU A 12 -62.74 -4.08 -27.30
C LEU A 12 -61.60 -3.51 -28.16
N THR A 13 -61.67 -3.80 -29.45
CA THR A 13 -60.90 -3.23 -30.58
C THR A 13 -61.55 -1.97 -31.17
N VAL A 14 -60.80 -1.31 -32.09
CA VAL A 14 -61.14 -0.21 -33.04
C VAL A 14 -60.58 1.14 -32.59
N GLY A 15 -59.82 1.92 -33.35
CA GLY A 15 -59.42 1.86 -34.76
C GLY A 15 -58.41 2.98 -35.09
N SER A 16 -57.83 2.87 -36.27
CA SER A 16 -56.75 3.65 -36.88
C SER A 16 -56.97 5.16 -37.09
N ALA A 17 -55.89 5.95 -37.04
CA ALA A 17 -55.55 6.94 -38.08
C ALA A 17 -54.12 7.52 -37.90
N ARG A 18 -53.34 7.57 -38.98
CA ARG A 18 -52.10 8.36 -39.13
C ARG A 18 -52.43 9.83 -39.39
N PRO A 19 -51.47 10.75 -39.18
CA PRO A 19 -50.91 11.41 -40.36
C PRO A 19 -49.37 11.43 -40.39
N ARG A 20 -48.84 11.48 -41.61
CA ARG A 20 -47.44 11.79 -41.97
C ARG A 20 -47.25 13.32 -42.04
N LEU A 21 -45.97 13.71 -42.17
CA LEU A 21 -45.36 14.99 -42.62
C LEU A 21 -44.65 15.71 -41.46
N TYR A 22 -43.39 16.17 -41.50
CA TYR A 22 -42.29 16.21 -42.47
C TYR A 22 -40.97 16.21 -41.64
N GLY A 23 -39.86 15.76 -42.22
CA GLY A 23 -38.56 15.65 -41.54
C GLY A 23 -37.83 16.99 -41.31
N LEU A 24 -36.92 16.97 -40.33
CA LEU A 24 -35.71 17.82 -40.15
C LEU A 24 -34.83 17.16 -39.05
N PRO A 25 -33.50 17.39 -39.02
CA PRO A 25 -32.51 16.39 -38.62
C PRO A 25 -32.32 16.23 -37.10
N LEU A 26 -31.96 15.01 -36.70
CA LEU A 26 -31.49 14.63 -35.37
C LEU A 26 -30.26 15.46 -34.97
N ARG A 27 -30.43 16.41 -34.05
CA ARG A 27 -29.33 16.99 -33.27
C ARG A 27 -29.15 16.20 -31.98
N SER A 28 -28.16 15.32 -31.95
CA SER A 28 -27.59 14.77 -30.72
C SER A 28 -26.59 15.78 -30.13
N SER A 29 -27.00 16.58 -29.14
CA SER A 29 -26.05 17.28 -28.25
C SER A 29 -26.66 17.97 -27.01
N ALA A 30 -27.95 17.79 -26.68
CA ALA A 30 -28.64 18.71 -25.76
C ALA A 30 -28.91 18.17 -24.34
N LEU A 31 -28.16 17.17 -23.86
CA LEU A 31 -28.25 16.71 -22.45
C LEU A 31 -26.97 17.00 -21.63
N CYS A 32 -25.96 17.65 -22.23
CA CYS A 32 -24.76 18.10 -21.53
C CYS A 32 -24.85 19.50 -20.89
N SER A 33 -25.95 20.25 -21.08
CA SER A 33 -25.97 21.68 -20.74
C SER A 33 -26.72 22.09 -19.46
N ALA A 34 -27.40 21.17 -18.76
CA ALA A 34 -28.28 21.55 -17.65
C ALA A 34 -27.58 21.68 -16.28
N TRP A 35 -26.28 21.33 -16.16
CA TRP A 35 -25.50 21.46 -14.91
C TRP A 35 -24.17 22.20 -15.08
N ALA A 36 -23.92 22.81 -16.25
CA ALA A 36 -22.88 23.82 -16.41
C ALA A 36 -23.25 25.16 -15.74
N ALA A 37 -24.48 25.29 -15.22
CA ALA A 37 -25.03 26.56 -14.71
C ALA A 37 -24.89 26.77 -13.19
N ALA A 38 -24.15 25.91 -12.48
CA ALA A 38 -23.72 26.16 -11.10
C ALA A 38 -22.19 26.20 -11.05
N MET A 39 -21.58 27.13 -11.79
CA MET A 39 -20.15 27.43 -11.69
C MET A 39 -19.96 28.75 -10.96
N GLU A 40 -19.58 28.69 -9.69
CA GLU A 40 -18.85 29.74 -8.96
C GLU A 40 -18.14 29.05 -7.76
N PRO A 41 -16.83 29.24 -7.54
CA PRO A 41 -15.86 29.94 -8.37
C PRO A 41 -15.10 28.98 -9.33
N ALA A 42 -14.66 29.50 -10.47
CA ALA A 42 -13.67 28.80 -11.30
C ALA A 42 -12.37 28.62 -10.49
N PRO A 43 -11.71 27.44 -10.54
CA PRO A 43 -10.50 27.23 -9.77
C PRO A 43 -9.42 28.23 -10.20
N ARG A 44 -8.81 28.96 -9.27
CA ARG A 44 -7.75 29.92 -9.59
C ARG A 44 -6.42 29.21 -9.74
N TRP A 45 -5.99 28.50 -8.70
CA TRP A 45 -4.68 27.85 -8.70
C TRP A 45 -4.71 26.50 -9.45
N LEU A 46 -5.89 25.88 -9.61
CA LEU A 46 -6.05 24.62 -10.35
C LEU A 46 -6.43 24.81 -11.84
N ALA A 47 -6.68 26.04 -12.31
CA ALA A 47 -7.07 26.30 -13.71
C ALA A 47 -6.01 25.88 -14.74
N GLY A 48 -4.74 25.77 -14.35
CA GLY A 48 -3.65 25.38 -15.23
C GLY A 48 -3.62 23.89 -15.60
N LEU A 49 -4.44 23.05 -14.95
CA LEU A 49 -4.43 21.61 -15.19
C LEU A 49 -5.01 21.27 -16.57
N ARG A 50 -4.23 20.54 -17.39
CA ARG A 50 -4.63 20.12 -18.73
C ARG A 50 -5.02 18.65 -18.71
N PHE A 51 -6.32 18.39 -18.64
CA PHE A 51 -6.85 17.04 -18.72
C PHE A 51 -6.79 16.51 -20.14
N ASP A 52 -6.24 15.32 -20.30
CA ASP A 52 -6.15 14.60 -21.58
C ASP A 52 -6.97 13.30 -21.57
N ASN A 53 -7.10 12.64 -20.41
CA ASN A 53 -7.95 11.46 -20.21
C ASN A 53 -7.73 10.32 -21.22
N ARG A 54 -6.46 10.06 -21.55
CA ARG A 54 -6.04 9.05 -22.55
C ARG A 54 -6.62 7.67 -22.24
N ALA A 55 -6.61 7.22 -20.99
CA ALA A 55 -7.17 5.94 -20.57
C ALA A 55 -8.64 5.79 -21.02
N LEU A 56 -9.46 6.84 -20.84
CA LEU A 56 -10.87 6.81 -21.18
C LEU A 56 -11.14 6.95 -22.69
N ARG A 57 -10.17 7.46 -23.47
CA ARG A 57 -10.25 7.52 -24.93
C ARG A 57 -9.79 6.23 -25.60
N GLU A 58 -8.79 5.56 -25.02
CA GLU A 58 -8.15 4.38 -25.60
C GLU A 58 -8.66 3.05 -25.06
N LEU A 59 -9.33 3.02 -23.90
CA LEU A 59 -9.88 1.79 -23.32
C LEU A 59 -11.41 1.79 -23.35
N PRO A 60 -12.05 0.60 -23.40
CA PRO A 60 -13.51 0.51 -23.36
C PRO A 60 -14.09 1.10 -22.06
N VAL A 61 -14.97 2.09 -22.22
CA VAL A 61 -15.69 2.73 -21.11
C VAL A 61 -17.18 2.44 -21.23
N GLU A 62 -17.75 1.84 -20.19
CA GLU A 62 -19.19 1.68 -20.08
C GLU A 62 -19.84 3.05 -19.86
N THR A 63 -20.82 3.37 -20.70
CA THR A 63 -21.81 4.40 -20.40
C THR A 63 -22.92 3.75 -19.60
N PRO A 64 -23.17 4.19 -18.35
CA PRO A 64 -24.18 3.59 -17.50
C PRO A 64 -25.55 3.51 -18.17
N PRO A 65 -26.35 2.46 -17.92
CA PRO A 65 -27.70 2.37 -18.46
C PRO A 65 -28.56 3.53 -17.96
N PRO A 66 -29.51 4.02 -18.78
CA PRO A 66 -30.46 5.05 -18.34
C PRO A 66 -31.29 4.51 -17.17
N GLY A 67 -31.48 5.33 -16.14
CA GLY A 67 -32.19 4.95 -14.92
C GLY A 67 -32.49 6.17 -14.04
N PRO A 68 -33.22 5.97 -12.92
CA PRO A 68 -33.47 7.03 -11.94
C PRO A 68 -32.15 7.57 -11.36
N ASP A 69 -32.19 8.79 -10.82
CA ASP A 69 -31.02 9.42 -10.18
C ASP A 69 -30.38 8.46 -9.16
N GLY A 70 -29.09 8.16 -9.34
CA GLY A 70 -28.33 7.21 -8.50
C GLY A 70 -28.17 5.80 -9.07
N ALA A 71 -28.93 5.40 -10.10
CA ALA A 71 -28.79 4.09 -10.75
C ALA A 71 -27.37 3.84 -11.32
N HIS A 72 -26.66 4.91 -11.68
CA HIS A 72 -25.30 4.86 -12.20
C HIS A 72 -24.25 4.42 -11.15
N SER A 73 -24.55 4.59 -9.86
CA SER A 73 -23.66 4.22 -8.74
C SER A 73 -24.11 2.95 -8.01
N ALA A 74 -25.19 2.30 -8.45
CA ALA A 74 -25.68 1.07 -7.85
C ALA A 74 -24.71 -0.10 -8.13
N PRO A 75 -24.37 -0.93 -7.13
CA PRO A 75 -23.49 -2.08 -7.30
C PRO A 75 -24.00 -3.08 -8.35
N ARG A 76 -23.16 -3.43 -9.33
CA ARG A 76 -23.53 -4.32 -10.45
C ARG A 76 -22.31 -4.86 -11.22
N PRO A 77 -22.46 -5.96 -11.97
CA PRO A 77 -21.46 -6.38 -12.95
C PRO A 77 -21.25 -5.34 -14.07
N VAL A 78 -20.02 -5.25 -14.58
CA VAL A 78 -19.61 -4.36 -15.67
C VAL A 78 -18.87 -5.20 -16.73
N PRO A 79 -19.59 -5.96 -17.57
CA PRO A 79 -18.98 -6.79 -18.59
C PRO A 79 -18.48 -5.96 -19.78
N GLY A 80 -17.33 -6.34 -20.32
CA GLY A 80 -16.84 -5.78 -21.59
C GLY A 80 -16.36 -4.33 -21.53
N ALA A 81 -16.03 -3.82 -20.34
CA ALA A 81 -15.45 -2.49 -20.15
C ALA A 81 -14.32 -2.49 -19.11
N CYS A 82 -13.33 -1.62 -19.30
CA CYS A 82 -12.26 -1.36 -18.33
C CYS A 82 -12.69 -0.29 -17.31
N PHE A 83 -13.55 0.65 -17.71
CA PHE A 83 -14.04 1.71 -16.83
C PHE A 83 -15.56 1.84 -16.93
N SER A 84 -16.22 2.33 -15.88
CA SER A 84 -17.60 2.82 -15.92
C SER A 84 -17.63 4.30 -15.55
N ARG A 85 -18.39 5.12 -16.28
CA ARG A 85 -18.60 6.52 -15.87
C ARG A 85 -19.32 6.57 -14.53
N VAL A 86 -18.88 7.45 -13.64
CA VAL A 86 -19.49 7.68 -12.31
C VAL A 86 -19.50 9.17 -11.99
N ARG A 87 -20.09 9.55 -10.86
CA ARG A 87 -20.02 10.93 -10.35
C ARG A 87 -19.68 10.90 -8.86
N PRO A 88 -18.81 11.80 -8.38
CA PRO A 88 -18.62 12.00 -6.95
C PRO A 88 -19.93 12.35 -6.26
N SER A 89 -20.08 11.90 -5.03
CA SER A 89 -21.15 12.26 -4.12
C SER A 89 -20.64 13.33 -3.16
N PRO A 90 -21.14 14.58 -3.23
CA PRO A 90 -20.64 15.69 -2.43
C PRO A 90 -20.68 15.42 -0.92
N LEU A 91 -19.75 16.04 -0.20
CA LEU A 91 -19.64 16.02 1.27
C LEU A 91 -20.09 17.36 1.86
N ARG A 92 -20.59 17.35 3.09
CA ARG A 92 -20.94 18.61 3.78
C ARG A 92 -19.72 19.23 4.46
N GLY A 93 -19.51 20.52 4.23
CA GLY A 93 -18.44 21.28 4.89
C GLY A 93 -17.06 20.66 4.72
N PRO A 94 -16.57 20.42 3.47
CA PRO A 94 -15.25 19.85 3.28
C PRO A 94 -14.18 20.79 3.88
N ARG A 95 -13.23 20.22 4.62
CA ARG A 95 -12.13 20.94 5.25
C ARG A 95 -10.82 20.22 4.99
N LEU A 96 -9.80 20.96 4.62
CA LEU A 96 -8.47 20.42 4.41
C LEU A 96 -7.86 19.93 5.73
N VAL A 97 -7.27 18.74 5.71
CA VAL A 97 -6.43 18.21 6.79
C VAL A 97 -4.97 18.55 6.49
N ALA A 98 -4.48 18.18 5.30
CA ALA A 98 -3.12 18.43 4.85
C ALA A 98 -3.00 18.37 3.32
N LEU A 99 -2.00 19.08 2.77
CA LEU A 99 -1.54 18.99 1.38
C LEU A 99 -0.08 18.51 1.37
N SER A 100 0.27 17.69 0.38
CA SER A 100 1.67 17.41 0.07
C SER A 100 2.13 18.31 -1.07
N GLY A 101 3.00 19.27 -0.75
CA GLY A 101 3.64 20.11 -1.76
C GLY A 101 4.38 19.30 -2.82
N PRO A 102 5.28 18.37 -2.43
CA PRO A 102 5.99 17.51 -3.37
C PRO A 102 5.09 16.66 -4.28
N ALA A 103 3.93 16.19 -3.81
CA ALA A 103 3.00 15.43 -4.65
C ALA A 103 2.25 16.34 -5.62
N LEU A 104 1.81 17.52 -5.20
CA LEU A 104 1.13 18.50 -6.05
C LEU A 104 2.07 19.10 -7.11
N ALA A 105 3.38 19.19 -6.81
CA ALA A 105 4.40 19.61 -7.77
C ALA A 105 4.47 18.70 -9.01
N LEU A 106 4.09 17.42 -8.90
CA LEU A 106 3.96 16.51 -10.06
C LEU A 106 2.94 17.00 -11.08
N LEU A 107 1.94 17.77 -10.63
CA LEU A 107 0.91 18.37 -11.47
C LEU A 107 1.28 19.78 -11.95
N GLY A 108 2.48 20.27 -11.60
CA GLY A 108 2.91 21.64 -11.85
C GLY A 108 2.22 22.67 -10.94
N LEU A 109 1.72 22.25 -9.77
CA LEU A 109 1.03 23.12 -8.82
C LEU A 109 1.95 23.52 -7.65
N ASP A 110 1.87 24.78 -7.23
CA ASP A 110 2.52 25.30 -6.03
C ASP A 110 1.47 25.54 -4.93
N ALA A 111 1.61 24.84 -3.81
CA ALA A 111 0.62 24.79 -2.73
C ALA A 111 0.74 25.95 -1.72
N THR A 112 1.49 27.01 -2.02
CA THR A 112 1.76 28.12 -1.09
C THR A 112 0.72 29.25 -1.09
N ALA A 113 -0.26 29.23 -1.98
CA ALA A 113 -1.27 30.29 -2.08
C ALA A 113 -2.34 30.19 -0.96
N PRO A 114 -2.72 31.31 -0.29
CA PRO A 114 -3.78 31.31 0.74
C PRO A 114 -5.14 30.79 0.25
N GLU A 115 -5.49 31.00 -1.02
CA GLU A 115 -6.71 30.49 -1.64
C GLU A 115 -6.68 28.98 -1.90
N ALA A 116 -5.50 28.35 -1.79
CA ALA A 116 -5.32 26.94 -2.10
C ALA A 116 -6.12 26.03 -1.15
N GLU A 117 -6.29 26.41 0.12
CA GLU A 117 -6.96 25.54 1.10
C GLU A 117 -8.46 25.35 0.81
N ALA A 118 -9.20 26.43 0.56
CA ALA A 118 -10.63 26.36 0.29
C ALA A 118 -10.92 25.69 -1.07
N GLU A 119 -10.15 26.03 -2.11
CA GLU A 119 -10.26 25.37 -3.41
C GLU A 119 -9.85 23.90 -3.35
N ALA A 120 -8.75 23.56 -2.67
CA ALA A 120 -8.34 22.17 -2.46
C ALA A 120 -9.45 21.37 -1.77
N ALA A 121 -10.01 21.91 -0.68
CA ALA A 121 -11.11 21.25 0.02
C ALA A 121 -12.32 21.03 -0.90
N LEU A 122 -12.66 22.00 -1.75
CA LEU A 122 -13.79 21.90 -2.66
C LEU A 122 -13.56 20.90 -3.82
N PHE A 123 -12.44 21.02 -4.54
CA PHE A 123 -12.19 20.22 -5.74
C PHE A 123 -11.63 18.83 -5.40
N PHE A 124 -10.73 18.71 -4.43
CA PHE A 124 -10.13 17.43 -4.05
C PHE A 124 -11.00 16.58 -3.11
N SER A 125 -12.16 17.07 -2.68
CA SER A 125 -13.23 16.22 -2.11
C SER A 125 -14.23 15.71 -3.16
N GLY A 126 -14.17 16.22 -4.39
CA GLY A 126 -15.16 15.94 -5.43
C GLY A 126 -16.47 16.71 -5.26
N ASN A 127 -16.52 17.72 -4.39
CA ASN A 127 -17.70 18.60 -4.26
C ASN A 127 -17.89 19.49 -5.50
N ALA A 128 -16.80 19.86 -6.17
CA ALA A 128 -16.81 20.45 -7.50
C ALA A 128 -15.85 19.68 -8.41
N LEU A 129 -16.14 19.67 -9.71
CA LEU A 129 -15.26 19.05 -10.69
C LEU A 129 -14.36 20.09 -11.34
N LEU A 130 -13.10 19.69 -11.56
CA LEU A 130 -12.17 20.50 -12.34
C LEU A 130 -12.60 20.53 -13.81
N PRO A 131 -12.40 21.66 -14.51
CA PRO A 131 -12.64 21.73 -15.96
C PRO A 131 -11.86 20.64 -16.70
N GLY A 132 -12.53 19.82 -17.49
CA GLY A 132 -11.94 18.69 -18.23
C GLY A 132 -11.81 17.39 -17.44
N ALA A 133 -12.11 17.38 -16.13
CA ALA A 133 -12.22 16.16 -15.37
C ALA A 133 -13.40 15.33 -15.87
N GLU A 134 -13.20 14.02 -15.95
CA GLU A 134 -14.17 13.09 -16.49
C GLU A 134 -14.29 11.84 -15.59
N PRO A 135 -15.07 11.92 -14.49
CA PRO A 135 -15.01 10.88 -13.48
C PRO A 135 -15.43 9.50 -13.96
N ALA A 136 -14.65 8.50 -13.58
CA ALA A 136 -14.87 7.09 -13.91
C ALA A 136 -14.42 6.19 -12.75
N ALA A 137 -14.80 4.92 -12.80
CA ALA A 137 -14.36 3.91 -11.86
C ALA A 137 -13.79 2.71 -12.64
N HIS A 138 -12.61 2.24 -12.25
CA HIS A 138 -11.91 1.13 -12.90
C HIS A 138 -12.54 -0.21 -12.53
N CYS A 139 -12.86 -1.04 -13.52
CA CYS A 139 -13.23 -2.44 -13.34
C CYS A 139 -11.99 -3.33 -13.27
N TYR A 140 -11.84 -4.08 -12.19
CA TYR A 140 -10.78 -5.09 -12.04
C TYR A 140 -11.30 -6.28 -11.22
N CYS A 141 -10.57 -7.39 -11.25
CA CYS A 141 -10.75 -8.53 -10.35
C CYS A 141 -9.55 -8.64 -9.40
N GLY A 142 -9.49 -9.71 -8.60
CA GLY A 142 -8.35 -9.97 -7.72
C GLY A 142 -8.40 -11.36 -7.11
N HIS A 143 -7.24 -11.93 -6.77
CA HIS A 143 -7.10 -13.02 -5.82
C HIS A 143 -6.91 -12.44 -4.43
N GLN A 144 -7.94 -12.53 -3.59
CA GLN A 144 -7.91 -12.07 -2.21
C GLN A 144 -7.52 -13.22 -1.29
N PHE A 145 -6.41 -13.06 -0.57
CA PHE A 145 -5.83 -14.11 0.29
C PHE A 145 -5.61 -15.45 -0.45
N GLY A 146 -5.23 -15.38 -1.73
CA GLY A 146 -4.98 -16.54 -2.59
C GLY A 146 -6.23 -17.11 -3.28
N GLN A 147 -7.42 -16.58 -3.00
CA GLN A 147 -8.69 -17.06 -3.56
C GLN A 147 -9.26 -16.05 -4.57
N PHE A 148 -9.70 -16.51 -5.73
CA PHE A 148 -10.26 -15.62 -6.74
C PHE A 148 -11.57 -14.97 -6.25
N ALA A 149 -11.64 -13.64 -6.30
CA ALA A 149 -12.75 -12.87 -5.75
C ALA A 149 -13.86 -12.55 -6.78
N GLY A 150 -13.64 -12.86 -8.07
CA GLY A 150 -14.48 -12.36 -9.15
C GLY A 150 -14.36 -10.83 -9.29
N GLN A 151 -15.41 -10.18 -9.79
CA GLN A 151 -15.38 -8.72 -10.00
C GLN A 151 -15.22 -7.96 -8.69
N LEU A 152 -14.19 -7.12 -8.66
CA LEU A 152 -13.94 -6.08 -7.68
C LEU A 152 -14.17 -4.72 -8.35
N GLY A 153 -13.11 -3.93 -8.53
CA GLY A 153 -13.15 -2.58 -9.10
C GLY A 153 -13.00 -1.49 -8.04
N ASP A 154 -12.94 -0.24 -8.53
CA ASP A 154 -12.84 0.96 -7.72
C ASP A 154 -14.12 1.19 -6.90
N GLY A 155 -14.29 0.44 -5.81
CA GLY A 155 -15.49 0.46 -4.98
C GLY A 155 -15.61 1.67 -4.04
N ALA A 156 -14.50 2.36 -3.81
CA ALA A 156 -14.44 3.60 -3.03
C ALA A 156 -13.40 4.58 -3.60
N ALA A 157 -12.98 4.36 -4.85
CA ALA A 157 -12.09 5.25 -5.57
C ALA A 157 -12.81 5.72 -6.84
N MET A 158 -12.39 6.87 -7.36
CA MET A 158 -12.87 7.38 -8.63
C MET A 158 -11.70 8.01 -9.35
N TYR A 159 -11.42 7.52 -10.56
CA TYR A 159 -10.65 8.25 -11.56
C TYR A 159 -11.29 9.62 -11.74
N LEU A 160 -10.51 10.68 -11.59
CA LEU A 160 -10.93 12.06 -11.85
C LEU A 160 -10.53 12.49 -13.26
N GLY A 161 -9.34 12.07 -13.70
CA GLY A 161 -8.77 12.44 -14.98
C GLY A 161 -7.26 12.22 -15.04
N GLU A 162 -6.69 12.31 -16.23
CA GLU A 162 -5.24 12.32 -16.44
C GLU A 162 -4.79 13.72 -16.86
N VAL A 163 -3.89 14.31 -16.06
CA VAL A 163 -3.31 15.62 -16.33
C VAL A 163 -1.99 15.47 -17.08
N CYS A 164 -1.79 16.27 -18.12
CA CYS A 164 -0.52 16.42 -18.82
C CYS A 164 0.21 17.71 -18.39
N THR A 165 1.37 17.55 -17.78
CA THR A 165 2.23 18.66 -17.36
C THR A 165 2.82 19.40 -18.55
N ALA A 166 3.42 20.56 -18.33
CA ALA A 166 4.12 21.32 -19.37
C ALA A 166 5.31 20.54 -19.98
N THR A 167 5.93 19.65 -19.18
CA THR A 167 7.05 18.78 -19.58
C THR A 167 6.60 17.54 -20.38
N GLY A 168 5.29 17.33 -20.54
CA GLY A 168 4.73 16.19 -21.27
C GLY A 168 4.51 14.93 -20.43
N GLU A 169 4.80 14.99 -19.12
CA GLU A 169 4.50 13.91 -18.19
C GLU A 169 3.00 13.81 -17.95
N ARG A 170 2.55 12.61 -17.62
CA ARG A 170 1.13 12.28 -17.44
C ARG A 170 0.89 11.69 -16.06
N TRP A 171 -0.10 12.22 -15.37
CA TRP A 171 -0.48 11.79 -14.04
C TRP A 171 -1.98 11.54 -13.96
N GLU A 172 -2.37 10.33 -13.58
CA GLU A 172 -3.73 9.96 -13.22
C GLU A 172 -4.04 10.48 -11.81
N LEU A 173 -5.16 11.18 -11.67
CA LEU A 173 -5.71 11.63 -10.40
C LEU A 173 -6.88 10.73 -10.01
N GLN A 174 -6.87 10.23 -8.77
CA GLN A 174 -8.01 9.52 -8.20
C GLN A 174 -8.48 10.16 -6.88
N LEU A 175 -9.80 10.20 -6.67
CA LEU A 175 -10.39 10.55 -5.38
C LEU A 175 -10.85 9.29 -4.67
N LYS A 176 -10.24 8.97 -3.52
CA LYS A 176 -10.61 7.81 -2.70
C LYS A 176 -11.46 8.25 -1.51
N GLY A 177 -12.71 7.79 -1.45
CA GLY A 177 -13.76 8.21 -0.50
C GLY A 177 -14.85 9.10 -1.11
N ALA A 178 -14.80 9.33 -2.43
CA ALA A 178 -15.69 10.25 -3.14
C ALA A 178 -17.13 9.75 -3.33
N GLY A 179 -17.47 8.54 -2.88
CA GLY A 179 -18.84 8.00 -2.92
C GLY A 179 -18.94 6.64 -3.61
N PRO A 180 -20.17 6.11 -3.73
CA PRO A 180 -20.41 4.79 -4.30
C PRO A 180 -20.23 4.75 -5.83
N THR A 181 -19.84 3.58 -6.30
CA THR A 181 -19.64 3.22 -7.71
C THR A 181 -20.34 1.87 -7.98
N PRO A 182 -20.46 1.44 -9.25
CA PRO A 182 -20.88 0.08 -9.59
C PRO A 182 -20.08 -1.04 -8.90
N PHE A 183 -18.90 -0.72 -8.39
CA PHE A 183 -17.96 -1.66 -7.78
C PHE A 183 -17.99 -1.62 -6.24
N SER A 184 -18.84 -0.80 -5.61
CA SER A 184 -18.90 -0.68 -4.15
C SER A 184 -19.37 -1.95 -3.44
N ARG A 185 -19.97 -2.91 -4.16
CA ARG A 185 -20.51 -4.16 -3.59
C ARG A 185 -21.47 -3.87 -2.43
N GLN A 186 -21.12 -4.23 -1.20
CA GLN A 186 -21.91 -3.97 -0.01
C GLN A 186 -21.41 -2.74 0.79
N ALA A 187 -20.34 -2.08 0.32
CA ALA A 187 -19.79 -0.89 0.94
C ALA A 187 -20.48 0.39 0.45
N ASP A 188 -20.27 1.47 1.19
CA ASP A 188 -20.87 2.80 0.94
C ASP A 188 -20.04 3.71 0.01
N GLY A 189 -18.87 3.25 -0.44
CA GLY A 189 -17.93 4.03 -1.24
C GLY A 189 -17.24 5.18 -0.50
N ARG A 190 -17.33 5.22 0.84
CA ARG A 190 -16.73 6.25 1.69
C ARG A 190 -15.51 5.73 2.45
N LYS A 191 -14.58 6.65 2.72
CA LYS A 191 -13.44 6.45 3.61
C LYS A 191 -13.56 7.36 4.83
N VAL A 192 -12.85 7.00 5.88
CA VAL A 192 -12.92 7.68 7.18
C VAL A 192 -11.60 8.36 7.49
N LEU A 193 -11.62 9.30 8.44
CA LEU A 193 -10.48 10.16 8.76
C LEU A 193 -9.22 9.35 9.09
N ARG A 194 -9.30 8.35 9.97
CA ARG A 194 -8.16 7.52 10.37
C ARG A 194 -7.47 6.82 9.20
N SER A 195 -8.22 6.13 8.33
CA SER A 195 -7.66 5.39 7.20
C SER A 195 -7.11 6.33 6.13
N SER A 196 -7.75 7.48 5.94
CA SER A 196 -7.32 8.50 4.99
C SER A 196 -6.01 9.17 5.43
N ILE A 197 -5.85 9.50 6.71
CA ILE A 197 -4.60 10.04 7.26
C ILE A 197 -3.47 9.02 7.11
N ARG A 198 -3.71 7.74 7.43
CA ARG A 198 -2.70 6.68 7.27
C ARG A 198 -2.25 6.53 5.83
N GLU A 199 -3.18 6.46 4.89
CA GLU A 199 -2.86 6.35 3.46
C GLU A 199 -2.11 7.59 2.95
N PHE A 200 -2.56 8.78 3.33
CA PHE A 200 -1.92 10.04 2.96
C PHE A 200 -0.46 10.11 3.47
N LEU A 201 -0.25 9.91 4.77
CA LEU A 201 1.08 9.98 5.37
C LEU A 201 2.02 8.88 4.86
N CYS A 202 1.52 7.65 4.67
CA CYS A 202 2.37 6.54 4.25
C CYS A 202 2.79 6.67 2.78
N SER A 203 1.90 7.14 1.91
CA SER A 203 2.23 7.42 0.51
C SER A 203 3.43 8.37 0.41
N GLU A 204 3.42 9.43 1.21
CA GLU A 204 4.50 10.43 1.19
C GLU A 204 5.75 9.95 1.93
N ALA A 205 5.60 9.21 3.04
CA ALA A 205 6.74 8.57 3.71
C ALA A 205 7.51 7.62 2.77
N MET A 206 6.80 6.76 2.03
CA MET A 206 7.42 5.83 1.09
C MET A 206 8.16 6.57 -0.03
N PHE A 207 7.60 7.67 -0.53
CA PHE A 207 8.25 8.50 -1.54
C PHE A 207 9.56 9.10 -1.03
N HIS A 208 9.55 9.70 0.17
CA HIS A 208 10.74 10.32 0.76
C HIS A 208 11.78 9.30 1.27
N LEU A 209 11.39 8.04 1.49
CA LEU A 209 12.30 6.91 1.66
C LEU A 209 12.90 6.40 0.33
N GLY A 210 12.51 6.98 -0.80
CA GLY A 210 12.97 6.58 -2.13
C GLY A 210 12.35 5.28 -2.64
N ILE A 211 11.20 4.87 -2.09
CA ILE A 211 10.50 3.65 -2.50
C ILE A 211 9.40 3.99 -3.50
N PRO A 212 9.31 3.30 -4.66
CA PRO A 212 8.25 3.51 -5.63
C PRO A 212 6.86 3.38 -5.01
N THR A 213 6.03 4.42 -5.15
CA THR A 213 4.71 4.50 -4.50
C THR A 213 3.74 5.38 -5.27
N THR A 214 2.44 5.13 -5.11
CA THR A 214 1.42 6.15 -5.38
C THR A 214 1.60 7.34 -4.44
N ARG A 215 1.27 8.54 -4.91
CA ARG A 215 1.43 9.80 -4.16
C ARG A 215 0.10 10.27 -3.62
N ALA A 216 0.12 11.05 -2.54
CA ALA A 216 -1.09 11.60 -1.93
C ALA A 216 -1.02 13.13 -1.91
N GLY A 217 -1.76 13.79 -2.80
CA GLY A 217 -1.71 15.25 -2.96
C GLY A 217 -2.48 16.01 -1.88
N ALA A 218 -3.60 15.46 -1.41
CA ALA A 218 -4.46 16.11 -0.42
C ALA A 218 -5.23 15.09 0.43
N CYS A 219 -5.49 15.47 1.68
CA CYS A 219 -6.43 14.79 2.57
C CYS A 219 -7.51 15.80 3.01
N VAL A 220 -8.78 15.52 2.71
CA VAL A 220 -9.91 16.42 2.94
C VAL A 220 -10.97 15.71 3.76
N THR A 221 -11.27 16.21 4.96
CA THR A 221 -12.32 15.67 5.83
C THR A 221 -13.62 16.46 5.68
N SER A 222 -14.69 16.05 6.37
CA SER A 222 -16.00 16.68 6.26
C SER A 222 -16.86 16.50 7.52
N GLU A 223 -18.02 17.15 7.54
CA GLU A 223 -19.06 16.91 8.55
C GLU A 223 -19.96 15.71 8.23
N SER A 224 -19.91 15.21 6.99
CA SER A 224 -20.62 13.99 6.61
C SER A 224 -20.05 12.82 7.40
N THR A 225 -20.90 11.91 7.86
CA THR A 225 -20.47 10.74 8.64
C THR A 225 -20.97 9.44 8.02
N VAL A 226 -20.25 8.36 8.34
CA VAL A 226 -20.62 6.99 8.03
C VAL A 226 -20.42 6.11 9.25
N VAL A 227 -21.18 5.03 9.33
CA VAL A 227 -21.09 4.07 10.44
C VAL A 227 -19.96 3.08 10.15
N ARG A 228 -19.07 2.88 11.13
CA ARG A 228 -18.00 1.87 11.09
C ARG A 228 -17.92 1.14 12.41
N ASP A 229 -17.71 -0.15 12.34
CA ASP A 229 -17.21 -0.94 13.46
C ASP A 229 -15.69 -1.05 13.28
N VAL A 230 -14.93 -0.32 14.10
CA VAL A 230 -13.48 -0.15 13.91
C VAL A 230 -12.73 -1.46 14.18
N PHE A 231 -13.18 -2.21 15.18
CA PHE A 231 -12.52 -3.43 15.65
C PHE A 231 -13.32 -4.71 15.34
N TYR A 232 -14.43 -4.59 14.62
CA TYR A 232 -15.36 -5.69 14.35
C TYR A 232 -15.87 -6.36 15.64
N ASP A 233 -16.03 -5.58 16.71
CA ASP A 233 -16.38 -6.03 18.06
C ASP A 233 -17.88 -5.85 18.36
N GLY A 234 -18.65 -5.38 17.38
CA GLY A 234 -20.07 -5.09 17.51
C GLY A 234 -20.38 -3.70 18.05
N ASN A 235 -19.40 -2.80 18.18
CA ASN A 235 -19.57 -1.43 18.69
C ASN A 235 -19.40 -0.37 17.57
N PRO A 236 -20.37 -0.24 16.65
CA PRO A 236 -20.28 0.71 15.56
C PRO A 236 -20.35 2.17 16.04
N LYS A 237 -19.53 3.03 15.43
CA LYS A 237 -19.44 4.47 15.68
C LYS A 237 -19.62 5.26 14.39
N TYR A 238 -20.05 6.51 14.52
CA TYR A 238 -20.04 7.47 13.43
C TYR A 238 -18.62 8.02 13.25
N GLU A 239 -18.05 7.85 12.06
CA GLU A 239 -16.77 8.41 11.68
C GLU A 239 -16.96 9.44 10.55
N LYS A 240 -16.12 10.48 10.51
CA LYS A 240 -16.17 11.52 9.48
C LYS A 240 -15.73 10.98 8.12
N CYS A 241 -16.55 11.20 7.10
CA CYS A 241 -16.20 10.95 5.71
C CYS A 241 -15.00 11.82 5.31
N THR A 242 -13.99 11.18 4.75
CA THR A 242 -12.74 11.81 4.35
C THR A 242 -12.33 11.30 2.97
N VAL A 243 -11.73 12.17 2.16
CA VAL A 243 -11.29 11.90 0.80
C VAL A 243 -9.79 12.13 0.69
N VAL A 244 -9.09 11.22 0.01
CA VAL A 244 -7.68 11.38 -0.35
C VAL A 244 -7.58 11.58 -1.86
N LEU A 245 -6.88 12.63 -2.28
CA LEU A 245 -6.41 12.78 -3.66
C LEU A 245 -5.16 11.93 -3.84
N ARG A 246 -5.26 10.90 -4.67
CA ARG A 246 -4.15 10.04 -5.07
C ARG A 246 -3.64 10.44 -6.45
N ILE A 247 -2.34 10.36 -6.64
CA ILE A 247 -1.65 10.71 -7.88
C ILE A 247 -0.69 9.58 -8.25
N ALA A 248 -0.74 9.09 -9.48
CA ALA A 248 0.18 8.08 -9.99
C ALA A 248 0.27 8.18 -11.53
N PRO A 249 1.28 7.58 -12.19
CA PRO A 249 1.28 7.47 -13.65
C PRO A 249 0.08 6.67 -14.14
N THR A 250 -0.32 5.63 -13.39
CA THR A 250 -1.55 4.86 -13.58
C THR A 250 -1.91 4.08 -12.33
N PHE A 251 -3.21 3.77 -12.18
CA PHE A 251 -3.72 2.83 -11.18
C PHE A 251 -4.12 1.47 -11.78
N ILE A 252 -3.56 1.11 -12.94
CA ILE A 252 -3.68 -0.26 -13.49
C ILE A 252 -2.93 -1.26 -12.61
N ARG A 253 -3.59 -2.39 -12.35
CA ARG A 253 -3.17 -3.43 -11.41
C ARG A 253 -2.97 -4.75 -12.12
N PHE A 254 -2.38 -5.75 -11.47
CA PHE A 254 -2.38 -7.11 -12.02
C PHE A 254 -3.83 -7.61 -12.15
N GLY A 255 -4.66 -7.36 -11.13
CA GLY A 255 -6.09 -7.66 -11.12
C GLY A 255 -6.91 -7.02 -12.25
N SER A 256 -6.41 -5.96 -12.90
CA SER A 256 -7.07 -5.39 -14.08
C SER A 256 -7.11 -6.39 -15.24
N PHE A 257 -6.07 -7.20 -15.42
CA PHE A 257 -6.03 -8.26 -16.44
C PHE A 257 -6.84 -9.50 -16.01
N GLU A 258 -7.20 -9.63 -14.73
CA GLU A 258 -7.98 -10.77 -14.24
C GLU A 258 -9.48 -10.65 -14.55
N ILE A 259 -9.94 -9.54 -15.15
CA ILE A 259 -11.34 -9.41 -15.62
C ILE A 259 -11.69 -10.41 -16.73
N PHE A 260 -10.69 -10.98 -17.39
CA PHE A 260 -10.85 -11.97 -18.45
C PHE A 260 -10.77 -13.42 -17.96
N LYS A 261 -10.48 -13.65 -16.67
CA LYS A 261 -10.26 -14.99 -16.11
C LYS A 261 -11.55 -15.83 -16.24
N PRO A 262 -11.49 -17.04 -16.83
CA PRO A 262 -12.63 -17.95 -16.90
C PRO A 262 -13.03 -18.43 -15.50
N THR A 263 -14.11 -19.22 -15.42
CA THR A 263 -14.57 -19.78 -14.13
C THR A 263 -13.43 -20.49 -13.40
N ASP A 264 -13.14 -20.00 -12.21
CA ASP A 264 -12.17 -20.56 -11.30
C ASP A 264 -12.71 -21.85 -10.69
N GLU A 265 -11.96 -22.95 -10.80
CA GLU A 265 -12.43 -24.28 -10.37
C GLU A 265 -12.69 -24.36 -8.86
N HIS A 266 -11.96 -23.57 -8.05
CA HIS A 266 -12.06 -23.63 -6.60
C HIS A 266 -13.18 -22.75 -6.06
N THR A 267 -13.31 -21.53 -6.59
CA THR A 267 -14.29 -20.55 -6.08
C THR A 267 -15.60 -20.52 -6.88
N GLY A 268 -15.62 -21.09 -8.08
CA GLY A 268 -16.76 -21.03 -9.02
C GLY A 268 -17.00 -19.63 -9.59
N ARG A 269 -16.12 -18.66 -9.33
CA ARG A 269 -16.24 -17.27 -9.79
C ARG A 269 -15.51 -17.06 -11.10
N ALA A 270 -16.00 -16.14 -11.92
CA ALA A 270 -15.37 -15.73 -13.17
C ALA A 270 -15.20 -14.20 -13.21
N GLY A 271 -14.29 -13.72 -14.06
CA GLY A 271 -14.22 -12.30 -14.39
C GLY A 271 -15.44 -11.84 -15.20
N PRO A 272 -15.75 -10.53 -15.23
CA PRO A 272 -16.92 -10.02 -15.96
C PRO A 272 -16.74 -10.00 -17.49
N SER A 273 -15.52 -10.18 -18.00
CA SER A 273 -15.17 -10.01 -19.41
C SER A 273 -14.56 -11.27 -20.04
N VAL A 274 -14.96 -12.46 -19.58
CA VAL A 274 -14.48 -13.75 -20.15
C VAL A 274 -14.65 -13.77 -21.68
N GLY A 275 -13.60 -14.20 -22.39
CA GLY A 275 -13.60 -14.32 -23.85
C GLY A 275 -13.35 -13.01 -24.62
N ARG A 276 -13.26 -11.86 -23.95
CA ARG A 276 -12.96 -10.56 -24.58
C ARG A 276 -11.46 -10.32 -24.76
N ASN A 277 -10.82 -11.20 -25.53
CA ASN A 277 -9.39 -11.07 -25.86
C ASN A 277 -9.09 -9.76 -26.61
N ASP A 278 -10.06 -9.22 -27.37
CA ASP A 278 -9.96 -7.92 -28.01
C ASP A 278 -9.64 -6.80 -27.00
N ILE A 279 -10.32 -6.80 -25.84
CA ILE A 279 -10.08 -5.83 -24.77
C ILE A 279 -8.76 -6.12 -24.05
N ARG A 280 -8.42 -7.40 -23.81
CA ARG A 280 -7.13 -7.77 -23.19
C ARG A 280 -5.96 -7.20 -23.99
N VAL A 281 -5.99 -7.39 -25.31
CA VAL A 281 -4.99 -6.88 -26.24
C VAL A 281 -4.92 -5.36 -26.18
N GLN A 282 -6.06 -4.70 -26.31
CA GLN A 282 -6.15 -3.24 -26.26
C GLN A 282 -5.60 -2.67 -24.94
N MET A 283 -5.87 -3.32 -23.81
CA MET A 283 -5.36 -2.90 -22.51
C MET A 283 -3.85 -3.13 -22.38
N LEU A 284 -3.34 -4.24 -22.91
CA LEU A 284 -1.91 -4.50 -22.93
C LEU A 284 -1.16 -3.51 -23.84
N ASP A 285 -1.70 -3.22 -25.02
CA ASP A 285 -1.18 -2.20 -25.96
C ASP A 285 -1.15 -0.82 -25.31
N TYR A 286 -2.23 -0.43 -24.62
CA TYR A 286 -2.30 0.82 -23.88
C TYR A 286 -1.22 0.89 -22.79
N VAL A 287 -1.09 -0.16 -21.96
CA VAL A 287 -0.11 -0.19 -20.86
C VAL A 287 1.31 -0.09 -21.40
N ILE A 288 1.67 -0.92 -22.39
CA ILE A 288 3.04 -0.96 -22.93
C ILE A 288 3.37 0.37 -23.64
N SER A 289 2.47 0.88 -24.49
CA SER A 289 2.73 2.13 -25.22
C SER A 289 2.76 3.37 -24.32
N SER A 290 2.09 3.35 -23.18
CA SER A 290 2.00 4.51 -22.27
C SER A 290 3.09 4.51 -21.20
N PHE A 291 3.46 3.34 -20.67
CA PHE A 291 4.30 3.23 -19.47
C PHE A 291 5.61 2.45 -19.69
N TYR A 292 5.76 1.84 -20.86
CA TYR A 292 6.97 1.10 -21.28
C TYR A 292 7.34 1.47 -22.74
N PRO A 293 7.44 2.76 -23.09
CA PRO A 293 7.62 3.22 -24.47
C PRO A 293 8.91 2.68 -25.11
N GLU A 294 9.96 2.42 -24.33
CA GLU A 294 11.20 1.78 -24.79
C GLU A 294 10.98 0.34 -25.28
N ILE A 295 10.10 -0.41 -24.61
CA ILE A 295 9.71 -1.76 -25.02
C ILE A 295 8.87 -1.68 -26.30
N GLN A 296 7.93 -0.73 -26.35
CA GLN A 296 7.12 -0.50 -27.54
C GLN A 296 7.98 -0.12 -28.76
N ALA A 297 9.01 0.72 -28.58
CA ALA A 297 9.91 1.14 -29.65
C ALA A 297 10.78 -0.01 -30.15
N THR A 298 11.27 -0.87 -29.25
CA THR A 298 12.12 -2.03 -29.60
C THR A 298 11.34 -3.08 -30.37
N HIS A 299 10.06 -3.28 -30.04
CA HIS A 299 9.20 -4.31 -30.62
C HIS A 299 8.02 -3.71 -31.42
N ALA A 300 8.31 -2.72 -32.29
CA ALA A 300 7.27 -1.97 -33.01
C ALA A 300 6.54 -2.77 -34.10
N SER A 301 7.08 -3.93 -34.53
CA SER A 301 6.44 -4.80 -35.54
C SER A 301 5.34 -5.66 -34.92
N ASN A 302 4.19 -5.76 -35.60
CA ASN A 302 3.09 -6.65 -35.20
C ASN A 302 3.48 -8.14 -35.19
N SER A 303 4.54 -8.53 -35.92
CA SER A 303 5.06 -9.90 -35.88
C SER A 303 5.71 -10.27 -34.55
N ASP A 304 5.92 -9.30 -33.65
CA ASP A 304 6.76 -9.42 -32.46
C ASP A 304 5.98 -9.31 -31.13
N ARG A 305 4.65 -9.44 -31.20
CA ARG A 305 3.77 -9.20 -30.04
C ARG A 305 4.11 -10.07 -28.83
N VAL A 306 4.44 -11.35 -29.04
CA VAL A 306 4.82 -12.24 -27.94
C VAL A 306 6.13 -11.80 -27.27
N GLN A 307 7.14 -11.39 -28.05
CA GLN A 307 8.39 -10.93 -27.45
C GLN A 307 8.21 -9.58 -26.75
N ARG A 308 7.36 -8.69 -27.30
CA ARG A 308 6.97 -7.45 -26.63
C ARG A 308 6.30 -7.71 -25.28
N SER A 309 5.33 -8.63 -25.24
CA SER A 309 4.66 -9.05 -23.99
C SER A 309 5.65 -9.69 -23.00
N ALA A 310 6.59 -10.50 -23.50
CA ALA A 310 7.65 -11.11 -22.70
C ALA A 310 8.60 -10.05 -22.12
N ALA A 311 9.05 -9.08 -22.91
CA ALA A 311 9.89 -7.97 -22.46
C ALA A 311 9.17 -7.11 -21.41
N PHE A 312 7.89 -6.81 -21.63
CA PHE A 312 7.04 -6.13 -20.66
C PHE A 312 6.92 -6.92 -19.35
N PHE A 313 6.59 -8.21 -19.42
CA PHE A 313 6.46 -9.04 -18.22
C PHE A 313 7.77 -9.19 -17.45
N ARG A 314 8.91 -9.29 -18.15
CA ARG A 314 10.25 -9.28 -17.55
C ARG A 314 10.51 -7.98 -16.79
N GLU A 315 10.17 -6.83 -17.36
CA GLU A 315 10.34 -5.54 -16.69
C GLU A 315 9.41 -5.40 -15.48
N VAL A 316 8.14 -5.81 -15.58
CA VAL A 316 7.20 -5.84 -14.44
C VAL A 316 7.72 -6.74 -13.31
N THR A 317 8.30 -7.89 -13.66
CA THR A 317 8.92 -8.82 -12.72
C THR A 317 10.07 -8.16 -11.97
N ARG A 318 10.99 -7.49 -12.70
CA ARG A 318 12.13 -6.79 -12.10
C ARG A 318 11.69 -5.65 -11.19
N ARG A 319 10.78 -4.78 -11.63
CA ARG A 319 10.26 -3.68 -10.81
C ARG A 319 9.57 -4.17 -9.55
N THR A 320 8.83 -5.27 -9.63
CA THR A 320 8.17 -5.88 -8.47
C THR A 320 9.20 -6.46 -7.49
N ALA A 321 10.23 -7.15 -7.98
CA ALA A 321 11.32 -7.69 -7.16
C ALA A 321 12.11 -6.58 -6.44
N GLN A 322 12.44 -5.48 -7.13
CA GLN A 322 13.09 -4.31 -6.54
C GLN A 322 12.22 -3.65 -5.49
N MET A 323 10.93 -3.41 -5.79
CA MET A 323 9.99 -2.78 -4.86
C MET A 323 9.88 -3.57 -3.55
N VAL A 324 9.68 -4.89 -3.61
CA VAL A 324 9.58 -5.71 -2.40
C VAL A 324 10.92 -5.82 -1.67
N ALA A 325 12.06 -5.82 -2.37
CA ALA A 325 13.37 -5.72 -1.73
C ALA A 325 13.54 -4.42 -0.93
N GLU A 326 13.09 -3.27 -1.45
CA GLU A 326 13.09 -2.01 -0.70
C GLU A 326 12.19 -2.10 0.55
N TRP A 327 11.01 -2.72 0.45
CA TRP A 327 10.14 -2.96 1.61
C TRP A 327 10.85 -3.76 2.70
N GLN A 328 11.55 -4.84 2.31
CA GLN A 328 12.34 -5.61 3.26
C GLN A 328 13.44 -4.74 3.91
N CYS A 329 14.14 -3.91 3.14
CA CYS A 329 15.23 -3.07 3.66
C CYS A 329 14.78 -1.96 4.64
N VAL A 330 13.54 -1.50 4.58
CA VAL A 330 13.00 -0.50 5.52
C VAL A 330 12.05 -1.07 6.57
N GLY A 331 11.82 -2.38 6.57
CA GLY A 331 10.91 -3.03 7.53
C GLY A 331 9.45 -2.70 7.25
N PHE A 332 9.06 -2.44 6.00
CA PHE A 332 7.66 -2.17 5.65
C PHE A 332 6.89 -3.48 5.43
N CYS A 333 5.71 -3.60 6.03
CA CYS A 333 4.77 -4.70 5.87
C CYS A 333 3.44 -4.18 5.32
N HIS A 334 3.07 -4.59 4.11
CA HIS A 334 1.89 -4.06 3.40
C HIS A 334 0.56 -4.57 3.98
N GLY A 335 0.51 -5.84 4.41
CA GLY A 335 -0.65 -6.45 5.08
C GLY A 335 -1.80 -6.93 4.19
N VAL A 336 -1.86 -6.52 2.91
CA VAL A 336 -2.91 -6.95 1.94
C VAL A 336 -2.33 -7.05 0.53
N LEU A 337 -1.46 -8.02 0.29
CA LEU A 337 -0.79 -8.25 -0.99
C LEU A 337 -1.62 -9.13 -1.93
N ASN A 338 -2.87 -8.75 -2.15
CA ASN A 338 -3.73 -9.36 -3.16
C ASN A 338 -3.29 -8.92 -4.58
N THR A 339 -3.65 -9.66 -5.62
CA THR A 339 -3.30 -9.27 -7.02
C THR A 339 -3.96 -7.96 -7.45
N ASP A 340 -5.09 -7.58 -6.87
CA ASP A 340 -5.69 -6.26 -7.09
C ASP A 340 -4.86 -5.13 -6.48
N ASN A 341 -3.99 -5.39 -5.51
CA ASN A 341 -3.10 -4.38 -4.90
C ASN A 341 -1.66 -4.43 -5.46
N MET A 342 -1.46 -5.08 -6.61
CA MET A 342 -0.16 -5.09 -7.28
C MET A 342 -0.20 -4.15 -8.49
N SER A 343 0.56 -3.06 -8.43
CA SER A 343 0.64 -2.08 -9.51
C SER A 343 1.33 -2.66 -10.75
N ILE A 344 0.78 -2.40 -11.94
CA ILE A 344 1.38 -2.82 -13.21
C ILE A 344 2.69 -2.09 -13.54
N VAL A 345 3.01 -1.01 -12.82
CA VAL A 345 4.23 -0.20 -12.98
C VAL A 345 5.19 -0.31 -11.79
N GLY A 346 4.95 -1.24 -10.86
CA GLY A 346 5.85 -1.51 -9.74
C GLY A 346 5.81 -0.46 -8.63
N LEU A 347 4.64 0.13 -8.38
CA LEU A 347 4.41 1.06 -7.27
C LEU A 347 3.75 0.37 -6.07
N THR A 348 4.16 0.78 -4.87
CA THR A 348 3.40 0.53 -3.63
C THR A 348 2.05 1.25 -3.73
N ILE A 349 0.95 0.54 -3.52
CA ILE A 349 -0.41 1.03 -3.77
C ILE A 349 -1.39 0.49 -2.73
N ASP A 350 -2.42 1.25 -2.39
CA ASP A 350 -3.52 0.84 -1.50
C ASP A 350 -3.09 0.52 -0.06
N TYR A 351 -2.62 1.56 0.62
CA TYR A 351 -2.34 1.58 2.05
C TYR A 351 -3.61 1.35 2.88
N GLY A 352 -3.72 0.16 3.45
CA GLY A 352 -4.76 -0.21 4.43
C GLY A 352 -4.12 -0.55 5.79
N PRO A 353 -4.15 -1.82 6.21
CA PRO A 353 -3.51 -2.26 7.45
C PRO A 353 -2.02 -2.53 7.27
N PHE A 354 -1.28 -1.54 6.77
CA PHE A 354 0.19 -1.61 6.70
C PHE A 354 0.83 -1.36 8.06
N GLY A 355 2.12 -1.69 8.21
CA GLY A 355 2.93 -1.28 9.35
C GLY A 355 4.41 -1.26 9.01
N PHE A 356 5.16 -0.34 9.60
CA PHE A 356 6.62 -0.44 9.69
C PHE A 356 6.97 -1.27 10.93
N LEU A 357 7.98 -2.13 10.83
CA LEU A 357 8.48 -2.90 11.95
C LEU A 357 9.02 -1.95 13.02
N ASP A 358 8.46 -2.04 14.23
CA ASP A 358 9.08 -1.48 15.41
C ASP A 358 10.21 -2.42 15.86
N ARG A 359 9.90 -3.53 16.53
CA ARG A 359 10.87 -4.62 16.74
C ARG A 359 11.01 -5.47 15.49
N TYR A 360 12.21 -5.98 15.22
CA TYR A 360 12.38 -6.97 14.17
C TYR A 360 11.71 -8.29 14.57
N ASP A 361 10.72 -8.68 13.78
CA ASP A 361 10.03 -9.95 13.87
C ASP A 361 9.71 -10.41 12.43
N PRO A 362 10.39 -11.45 11.91
CA PRO A 362 10.17 -11.90 10.55
C PRO A 362 8.73 -12.38 10.32
N ASP A 363 8.06 -12.84 11.36
CA ASP A 363 6.68 -13.34 11.32
C ASP A 363 5.66 -12.28 11.72
N HIS A 364 6.05 -11.01 11.78
CA HIS A 364 5.13 -9.91 12.05
C HIS A 364 3.98 -9.88 11.05
N VAL A 365 2.76 -9.84 11.57
CA VAL A 365 1.50 -9.65 10.83
C VAL A 365 0.96 -8.28 11.19
N CYS A 366 0.98 -7.34 10.24
CA CYS A 366 0.44 -5.99 10.46
C CYS A 366 -1.09 -5.92 10.28
N ASN A 367 -1.68 -6.86 9.55
CA ASN A 367 -3.12 -6.93 9.31
C ASN A 367 -3.80 -7.89 10.28
N ALA A 368 -4.63 -7.37 11.18
CA ALA A 368 -5.34 -8.19 12.16
C ALA A 368 -6.37 -9.16 11.55
N SER A 369 -6.75 -8.97 10.29
CA SER A 369 -7.61 -9.92 9.56
C SER A 369 -6.82 -11.10 8.94
N ASP A 370 -5.49 -11.03 8.90
CA ASP A 370 -4.63 -12.09 8.35
C ASP A 370 -4.27 -13.14 9.40
N ASN A 371 -5.28 -13.90 9.83
CA ASN A 371 -5.14 -14.93 10.87
C ASN A 371 -4.16 -16.06 10.50
N ALA A 372 -3.95 -16.31 9.20
CA ALA A 372 -3.03 -17.34 8.71
C ALA A 372 -1.58 -16.83 8.59
N GLY A 373 -1.37 -15.51 8.69
CA GLY A 373 -0.08 -14.88 8.39
C GLY A 373 0.36 -15.17 6.95
N ARG A 374 -0.54 -14.97 5.97
CA ARG A 374 -0.21 -15.07 4.54
C ARG A 374 0.73 -13.94 4.13
N TYR A 375 0.53 -12.75 4.69
CA TYR A 375 1.22 -11.52 4.35
C TYR A 375 2.15 -11.05 5.49
N THR A 376 2.79 -12.00 6.19
CA THR A 376 3.87 -11.66 7.13
C THR A 376 4.99 -10.92 6.42
N TYR A 377 5.75 -10.13 7.17
CA TYR A 377 6.91 -9.41 6.64
C TYR A 377 7.88 -10.33 5.86
N SER A 378 8.20 -11.51 6.37
CA SER A 378 9.08 -12.49 5.70
C SER A 378 8.53 -13.07 4.40
N LYS A 379 7.21 -13.13 4.24
CA LYS A 379 6.54 -13.77 3.09
C LYS A 379 6.27 -12.84 1.92
N GLN A 380 6.42 -11.53 2.09
CA GLN A 380 6.11 -10.56 1.03
C GLN A 380 6.81 -10.88 -0.31
N PRO A 381 8.11 -11.25 -0.37
CA PRO A 381 8.76 -11.59 -1.64
C PRO A 381 8.08 -12.76 -2.36
N GLU A 382 7.85 -13.87 -1.66
CA GLU A 382 7.18 -15.05 -2.23
C GLU A 382 5.74 -14.77 -2.66
N VAL A 383 5.01 -13.93 -1.91
CA VAL A 383 3.66 -13.51 -2.29
C VAL A 383 3.69 -12.64 -3.55
N CYS A 384 4.64 -11.72 -3.67
CA CYS A 384 4.82 -10.91 -4.89
C CYS A 384 5.15 -11.80 -6.10
N LYS A 385 6.02 -12.80 -5.93
CA LYS A 385 6.32 -13.80 -6.96
C LYS A 385 5.07 -14.59 -7.37
N TRP A 386 4.27 -15.04 -6.41
CA TRP A 386 2.99 -15.70 -6.67
C TRP A 386 2.00 -14.79 -7.42
N ASN A 387 1.93 -13.50 -7.06
CA ASN A 387 1.08 -12.54 -7.77
C ASN A 387 1.53 -12.33 -9.23
N LEU A 388 2.84 -12.37 -9.52
CA LEU A 388 3.36 -12.33 -10.88
C LEU A 388 2.99 -13.58 -11.69
N GLN A 389 2.92 -14.76 -11.06
CA GLN A 389 2.37 -15.96 -11.73
C GLN A 389 0.92 -15.73 -12.15
N LYS A 390 0.11 -15.11 -11.28
CA LYS A 390 -1.28 -14.76 -11.61
C LYS A 390 -1.40 -13.72 -12.72
N LEU A 391 -0.49 -12.76 -12.78
CA LEU A 391 -0.41 -11.86 -13.92
C LEU A 391 -0.07 -12.62 -15.21
N ALA A 392 0.91 -13.53 -15.20
CA ALA A 392 1.27 -14.32 -16.37
C ALA A 392 0.09 -15.16 -16.89
N GLU A 393 -0.65 -15.81 -15.99
CA GLU A 393 -1.91 -16.52 -16.31
C GLU A 393 -2.95 -15.58 -16.95
N ALA A 394 -3.10 -14.35 -16.44
CA ALA A 394 -4.08 -13.39 -16.92
C ALA A 394 -3.74 -12.78 -18.31
N LEU A 395 -2.46 -12.83 -18.71
CA LEU A 395 -1.96 -12.31 -19.98
C LEU A 395 -2.06 -13.32 -21.14
N GLU A 396 -2.40 -14.58 -20.90
CA GLU A 396 -2.59 -15.56 -21.97
C GLU A 396 -3.72 -15.14 -22.93
N PRO A 397 -3.62 -15.28 -24.27
CA PRO A 397 -2.52 -15.88 -25.03
C PRO A 397 -1.41 -14.90 -25.45
N GLU A 398 -1.49 -13.63 -25.05
CA GLU A 398 -0.52 -12.59 -25.45
C GLU A 398 0.87 -12.84 -24.87
N LEU A 399 0.91 -13.48 -23.71
CA LEU A 399 2.10 -14.09 -23.11
C LEU A 399 1.82 -15.59 -22.93
N PRO A 400 2.46 -16.47 -23.71
CA PRO A 400 2.35 -17.91 -23.48
C PRO A 400 2.83 -18.28 -22.08
N HIS A 401 2.07 -19.14 -21.39
CA HIS A 401 2.33 -19.48 -19.98
C HIS A 401 3.78 -19.92 -19.70
N ALA A 402 4.32 -20.83 -20.52
CA ALA A 402 5.69 -21.33 -20.38
C ALA A 402 6.75 -20.22 -20.51
N VAL A 403 6.49 -19.16 -21.30
CA VAL A 403 7.41 -18.02 -21.41
C VAL A 403 7.36 -17.17 -20.14
N GLY A 404 6.16 -16.91 -19.60
CA GLY A 404 6.01 -16.20 -18.33
C GLY A 404 6.67 -16.93 -17.16
N GLU A 405 6.47 -18.25 -17.06
CA GLU A 405 7.12 -19.08 -16.02
C GLU A 405 8.65 -19.05 -16.13
N ALA A 406 9.19 -19.17 -17.35
CA ALA A 406 10.63 -19.12 -17.59
C ALA A 406 11.23 -17.76 -17.16
N ILE A 407 10.57 -16.65 -17.52
CA ILE A 407 11.00 -15.30 -17.12
C ILE A 407 10.97 -15.15 -15.60
N LEU A 408 9.91 -15.63 -14.94
CA LEU A 408 9.80 -15.51 -13.49
C LEU A 408 10.90 -16.29 -12.76
N ALA A 409 11.20 -17.50 -13.23
CA ALA A 409 12.27 -18.35 -12.70
C ALA A 409 13.67 -17.76 -12.93
N GLU A 410 13.88 -17.08 -14.06
CA GLU A 410 15.15 -16.43 -14.41
C GLU A 410 15.37 -15.14 -13.62
N GLU A 411 14.34 -14.31 -13.47
CA GLU A 411 14.53 -12.89 -13.11
C GLU A 411 14.23 -12.58 -11.64
N PHE A 412 13.17 -13.13 -11.05
CA PHE A 412 12.64 -12.60 -9.78
C PHE A 412 13.62 -12.74 -8.62
N ASP A 413 14.07 -13.97 -8.33
CA ASP A 413 14.92 -14.24 -7.15
C ASP A 413 16.30 -13.57 -7.32
N ALA A 414 16.84 -13.62 -8.55
CA ALA A 414 18.12 -13.01 -8.87
C ALA A 414 18.07 -11.49 -8.69
N GLU A 415 17.02 -10.83 -9.19
CA GLU A 415 16.86 -9.39 -9.09
C GLU A 415 16.55 -8.95 -7.64
N PHE A 416 15.70 -9.70 -6.94
CA PHE A 416 15.40 -9.46 -5.52
C PHE A 416 16.67 -9.51 -4.67
N GLU A 417 17.44 -10.61 -4.74
CA GLU A 417 18.65 -10.80 -3.94
C GLU A 417 19.71 -9.75 -4.29
N ARG A 418 19.88 -9.44 -5.57
CA ARG A 418 20.82 -8.41 -6.04
C ARG A 418 20.49 -7.05 -5.45
N HIS A 419 19.23 -6.62 -5.56
CA HIS A 419 18.78 -5.31 -5.09
C HIS A 419 18.77 -5.23 -3.56
N TYR A 420 18.28 -6.28 -2.89
CA TYR A 420 18.27 -6.39 -1.44
C TYR A 420 19.68 -6.30 -0.85
N LEU A 421 20.62 -7.12 -1.31
CA LEU A 421 22.00 -7.08 -0.81
C LEU A 421 22.71 -5.78 -1.16
N GLN A 422 22.43 -5.17 -2.32
CA GLN A 422 22.95 -3.84 -2.64
C GLN A 422 22.50 -2.80 -1.62
N LYS A 423 21.22 -2.81 -1.22
CA LYS A 423 20.69 -1.87 -0.22
C LYS A 423 21.19 -2.18 1.18
N MET A 424 21.21 -3.44 1.59
CA MET A 424 21.71 -3.84 2.92
C MET A 424 23.19 -3.48 3.12
N ARG A 425 24.03 -3.61 2.09
CA ARG A 425 25.43 -3.15 2.14
C ARG A 425 25.53 -1.65 2.41
N LYS A 426 24.73 -0.83 1.73
CA LYS A 426 24.68 0.62 1.99
C LYS A 426 24.17 0.95 3.39
N LYS A 427 23.17 0.22 3.88
CA LYS A 427 22.67 0.35 5.26
C LYS A 427 23.73 0.00 6.32
N LEU A 428 24.68 -0.87 5.98
CA LEU A 428 25.83 -1.24 6.79
C LEU A 428 27.10 -0.44 6.47
N GLY A 429 27.03 0.56 5.58
CA GLY A 429 28.19 1.37 5.20
C GLY A 429 29.33 0.56 4.55
N LEU A 430 29.03 -0.60 3.96
CA LEU A 430 30.00 -1.45 3.26
C LEU A 430 30.24 -0.89 1.85
N MET A 431 31.48 -0.49 1.58
CA MET A 431 31.90 0.13 0.32
C MET A 431 32.30 -0.90 -0.73
N GLN A 432 32.88 -2.03 -0.31
CA GLN A 432 33.22 -3.12 -1.21
C GLN A 432 32.17 -4.23 -1.21
N VAL A 433 32.21 -5.07 -2.24
CA VAL A 433 31.42 -6.30 -2.32
C VAL A 433 32.30 -7.44 -1.84
N GLU A 434 31.89 -8.13 -0.78
CA GLU A 434 32.57 -9.32 -0.27
C GLU A 434 31.61 -10.51 -0.19
N GLN A 435 32.15 -11.74 -0.25
CA GLN A 435 31.33 -12.95 -0.24
C GLN A 435 30.60 -13.14 1.10
N GLU A 436 31.19 -12.71 2.20
CA GLU A 436 30.60 -12.83 3.54
C GLU A 436 29.45 -11.84 3.82
N ASP A 437 29.22 -10.84 2.96
CA ASP A 437 28.24 -9.76 3.21
C ASP A 437 26.83 -10.32 3.45
N ARG A 438 26.45 -11.36 2.69
CA ARG A 438 25.17 -12.05 2.85
C ARG A 438 25.05 -12.70 4.23
N ALA A 439 26.11 -13.37 4.69
CA ALA A 439 26.12 -14.04 5.99
C ALA A 439 26.10 -13.03 7.14
N LEU A 440 26.81 -11.91 6.99
CA LEU A 440 26.81 -10.80 7.96
C LEU A 440 25.41 -10.19 8.13
N VAL A 441 24.71 -9.95 7.02
CA VAL A 441 23.32 -9.46 7.03
C VAL A 441 22.38 -10.46 7.69
N ALA A 442 22.50 -11.76 7.35
CA ALA A 442 21.66 -12.79 7.95
C ALA A 442 21.85 -12.86 9.48
N ARG A 443 23.10 -12.82 9.96
CA ARG A 443 23.41 -12.83 11.40
C ARG A 443 22.99 -11.55 12.12
N LEU A 444 22.96 -10.41 11.43
CA LEU A 444 22.39 -9.17 11.98
C LEU A 444 20.91 -9.37 12.28
N LEU A 445 20.15 -9.83 11.29
CA LEU A 445 18.70 -10.04 11.43
C LEU A 445 18.40 -11.11 12.49
N GLU A 446 19.18 -12.18 12.56
CA GLU A 446 19.10 -13.17 13.64
C GLU A 446 19.33 -12.53 15.02
N THR A 447 20.38 -11.70 15.15
CA THR A 447 20.68 -10.97 16.39
C THR A 447 19.50 -10.06 16.78
N MET A 448 18.95 -9.31 15.82
CA MET A 448 17.81 -8.44 16.06
C MET A 448 16.56 -9.23 16.50
N GLN A 449 16.33 -10.41 15.92
CA GLN A 449 15.22 -11.30 16.29
C GLN A 449 15.40 -11.84 17.72
N LEU A 450 16.60 -12.32 18.04
CA LEU A 450 16.94 -12.87 19.36
C LEU A 450 16.78 -11.85 20.48
N THR A 451 17.16 -10.59 20.21
CA THR A 451 17.09 -9.52 21.23
C THR A 451 15.81 -8.70 21.16
N GLY A 452 14.95 -8.91 20.15
CA GLY A 452 13.80 -8.05 19.87
C GLY A 452 14.20 -6.59 19.63
N ALA A 453 15.29 -6.36 18.90
CA ALA A 453 15.81 -5.01 18.65
C ALA A 453 14.89 -4.20 17.74
N ASP A 454 14.80 -2.89 18.01
CA ASP A 454 14.12 -1.96 17.12
C ASP A 454 14.77 -1.92 15.74
N PHE A 455 14.00 -2.15 14.68
CA PHE A 455 14.51 -2.34 13.33
C PHE A 455 15.20 -1.09 12.80
N THR A 456 14.48 0.04 12.85
CA THR A 456 14.94 1.32 12.31
C THR A 456 16.10 1.86 13.12
N ASN A 457 15.97 1.89 14.45
CA ASN A 457 16.95 2.49 15.34
C ASN A 457 18.25 1.69 15.37
N THR A 458 18.20 0.37 15.22
CA THR A 458 19.42 -0.45 15.07
C THR A 458 20.27 0.06 13.91
N PHE A 459 19.70 0.13 12.70
CA PHE A 459 20.42 0.61 11.53
C PHE A 459 20.89 2.06 11.68
N TYR A 460 20.04 2.93 12.23
CA TYR A 460 20.39 4.32 12.44
C TYR A 460 21.55 4.50 13.43
N MET A 461 21.57 3.75 14.54
CA MET A 461 22.66 3.81 15.51
C MET A 461 23.96 3.20 15.00
N LEU A 462 23.92 2.18 14.14
CA LEU A 462 25.15 1.61 13.57
C LEU A 462 25.99 2.67 12.83
N SER A 463 25.39 3.77 12.37
CA SER A 463 26.09 4.92 11.78
C SER A 463 27.08 5.61 12.73
N SER A 464 26.98 5.39 14.05
CA SER A 464 27.89 5.92 15.06
C SER A 464 28.75 4.84 15.71
N PHE A 465 28.81 3.63 15.11
CA PHE A 465 29.62 2.54 15.64
C PHE A 465 31.11 2.91 15.68
N PRO A 466 31.78 2.79 16.84
CA PRO A 466 33.22 3.02 16.93
C PRO A 466 33.99 1.85 16.29
N VAL A 467 34.46 2.08 15.05
CA VAL A 467 35.09 1.03 14.23
C VAL A 467 36.43 0.54 14.82
N GLU A 468 37.21 1.40 15.47
CA GLU A 468 38.51 1.00 16.03
C GLU A 468 38.38 0.06 17.24
N GLN A 469 39.24 -0.96 17.33
CA GLN A 469 39.17 -1.99 18.37
C GLN A 469 39.33 -1.44 19.80
N GLN A 470 40.14 -0.39 19.98
CA GLN A 470 40.40 0.26 21.28
C GLN A 470 39.70 1.62 21.40
N ALA A 471 38.68 1.89 20.58
CA ALA A 471 37.98 3.16 20.62
C ALA A 471 37.33 3.39 22.00
N PRO A 472 37.55 4.57 22.63
CA PRO A 472 36.75 4.97 23.77
C PRO A 472 35.28 5.02 23.32
N GLY A 473 34.38 4.42 24.11
CA GLY A 473 32.94 4.45 23.83
C GLY A 473 32.31 3.17 23.29
N LEU A 474 33.05 2.06 23.05
CA LEU A 474 32.41 0.78 22.65
C LEU A 474 31.40 0.27 23.69
N ALA A 475 31.73 0.39 24.98
CA ALA A 475 30.83 0.00 26.07
C ALA A 475 29.58 0.89 26.15
N GLU A 476 29.74 2.20 25.91
CA GLU A 476 28.64 3.17 25.84
C GLU A 476 27.75 2.90 24.63
N PHE A 477 28.36 2.65 23.47
CA PHE A 477 27.66 2.25 22.24
C PHE A 477 26.85 0.97 22.45
N LEU A 478 27.44 -0.07 23.05
CA LEU A 478 26.74 -1.32 23.33
C LEU A 478 25.57 -1.10 24.30
N THR A 479 25.73 -0.22 25.29
CA THR A 479 24.65 0.15 26.22
C THR A 479 23.52 0.88 25.47
N SER A 480 23.84 1.84 24.60
CA SER A 480 22.85 2.53 23.78
C SER A 480 22.17 1.58 22.78
N LEU A 481 22.91 0.67 22.15
CA LEU A 481 22.36 -0.32 21.21
C LEU A 481 21.40 -1.28 21.91
N THR A 482 21.82 -1.84 23.05
CA THR A 482 20.98 -2.75 23.83
C THR A 482 19.78 -2.06 24.49
N SER A 483 19.82 -0.73 24.67
CA SER A 483 18.64 0.05 25.08
C SER A 483 17.52 0.04 24.03
N GLN A 484 17.84 -0.29 22.77
CA GLN A 484 16.84 -0.45 21.70
C GLN A 484 16.26 -1.88 21.63
N CYS A 485 16.72 -2.80 22.47
CA CYS A 485 16.16 -4.14 22.58
C CYS A 485 14.86 -4.15 23.38
N ALA A 486 13.91 -4.99 22.97
CA ALA A 486 12.66 -5.20 23.67
C ALA A 486 12.92 -5.55 25.15
N SER A 487 12.21 -4.88 26.03
CA SER A 487 12.12 -5.20 27.44
C SER A 487 11.40 -6.54 27.63
N LEU A 488 11.59 -7.12 28.81
CA LEU A 488 10.95 -8.37 29.17
C LEU A 488 9.41 -8.25 29.16
N GLU A 489 8.88 -7.08 29.49
CA GLU A 489 7.44 -6.80 29.46
C GLU A 489 6.91 -6.76 28.02
N GLU A 490 7.61 -6.08 27.11
CA GLU A 490 7.27 -6.05 25.69
C GLU A 490 7.28 -7.46 25.07
N LEU A 491 8.32 -8.26 25.37
CA LEU A 491 8.42 -9.63 24.87
C LEU A 491 7.28 -10.51 25.40
N ARG A 492 6.92 -10.38 26.68
CA ARG A 492 5.79 -11.12 27.28
C ARG A 492 4.45 -10.73 26.66
N LEU A 493 4.24 -9.45 26.38
CA LEU A 493 3.02 -8.97 25.76
C LEU A 493 2.91 -9.45 24.31
N ALA A 494 4.02 -9.39 23.56
CA ALA A 494 4.07 -9.79 22.16
C ALA A 494 3.90 -11.30 21.94
N LEU A 495 4.41 -12.12 22.86
CA LEU A 495 4.34 -13.59 22.81
C LEU A 495 3.15 -14.18 23.57
N ARG A 496 2.22 -13.34 24.00
CA ARG A 496 1.01 -13.79 24.69
C ARG A 496 0.20 -14.73 23.77
N PRO A 497 -0.13 -15.95 24.21
CA PRO A 497 -1.00 -16.86 23.48
C PRO A 497 -2.32 -16.17 23.17
N GLN A 498 -2.77 -16.31 21.93
CA GLN A 498 -4.01 -15.72 21.44
C GLN A 498 -5.18 -16.70 21.60
N MET A 499 -4.89 -18.00 21.70
CA MET A 499 -5.88 -19.04 21.90
C MET A 499 -6.10 -19.32 23.38
N ASP A 500 -7.37 -19.51 23.78
CA ASP A 500 -7.69 -19.97 25.13
C ASP A 500 -7.09 -21.36 25.39
N PRO A 501 -6.44 -21.62 26.55
CA PRO A 501 -5.80 -22.89 26.84
C PRO A 501 -6.73 -24.12 26.75
N ARG A 502 -8.02 -23.96 27.05
CA ARG A 502 -9.00 -25.06 26.95
C ARG A 502 -9.31 -25.34 25.48
N GLN A 503 -9.43 -24.30 24.67
CA GLN A 503 -9.59 -24.43 23.22
C GLN A 503 -8.39 -25.13 22.60
N LEU A 504 -7.16 -24.75 22.95
CA LEU A 504 -5.96 -25.43 22.48
C LEU A 504 -5.92 -26.90 22.90
N SER A 505 -6.25 -27.19 24.15
CA SER A 505 -6.34 -28.57 24.67
C SER A 505 -7.37 -29.41 23.90
N MET A 506 -8.53 -28.83 23.60
CA MET A 506 -9.57 -29.47 22.78
C MET A 506 -9.08 -29.74 21.35
N MET A 507 -8.35 -28.80 20.76
CA MET A 507 -7.77 -28.96 19.41
C MET A 507 -6.69 -30.05 19.38
N LEU A 508 -5.84 -30.14 20.40
CA LEU A 508 -4.85 -31.21 20.53
C LEU A 508 -5.52 -32.57 20.73
N MET A 509 -6.58 -32.64 21.53
CA MET A 509 -7.36 -33.87 21.69
C MET A 509 -8.03 -34.28 20.38
N LEU A 510 -8.60 -33.33 19.62
CA LEU A 510 -9.19 -33.58 18.30
C LEU A 510 -8.14 -34.07 17.30
N ALA A 511 -6.93 -33.49 17.29
CA ALA A 511 -5.84 -33.94 16.43
C ALA A 511 -5.46 -35.41 16.70
N GLN A 512 -5.52 -35.85 17.96
CA GLN A 512 -5.23 -37.23 18.36
C GLN A 512 -6.41 -38.19 18.08
N THR A 513 -7.65 -37.74 18.31
CA THR A 513 -8.84 -38.60 18.25
C THR A 513 -9.47 -38.68 16.85
N ASN A 514 -9.37 -37.63 16.05
CA ASN A 514 -9.90 -37.59 14.68
C ASN A 514 -9.06 -36.68 13.75
N PRO A 515 -7.94 -37.19 13.22
CA PRO A 515 -7.03 -36.42 12.37
C PRO A 515 -7.67 -35.86 11.08
N GLN A 516 -8.68 -36.54 10.54
CA GLN A 516 -9.38 -36.11 9.33
C GLN A 516 -10.24 -34.87 9.60
N LEU A 517 -10.98 -34.86 10.72
CA LEU A 517 -11.76 -33.70 11.13
C LEU A 517 -10.84 -32.51 11.47
N PHE A 518 -9.70 -32.79 12.09
CA PHE A 518 -8.68 -31.77 12.40
C PHE A 518 -8.11 -31.10 11.13
N ALA A 519 -7.83 -31.89 10.09
CA ALA A 519 -7.35 -31.38 8.80
C ALA A 519 -8.38 -30.47 8.10
N LEU A 520 -9.67 -30.79 8.22
CA LEU A 520 -10.77 -29.98 7.66
C LEU A 520 -10.96 -28.62 8.34
N ILE A 521 -10.56 -28.50 9.61
CA ILE A 521 -10.68 -27.26 10.39
C ILE A 521 -9.50 -26.31 10.12
N GLY A 522 -8.46 -26.74 9.39
CA GLY A 522 -7.42 -25.86 8.83
C GLY A 522 -6.45 -25.28 9.87
N THR A 523 -6.11 -26.04 10.92
CA THR A 523 -5.49 -25.46 12.12
C THR A 523 -4.13 -26.01 12.53
N GLN A 524 -3.54 -26.98 11.83
CA GLN A 524 -2.26 -27.55 12.26
C GLN A 524 -1.17 -26.48 12.42
N ALA A 525 -1.01 -25.60 11.44
CA ALA A 525 -0.03 -24.51 11.51
C ALA A 525 -0.33 -23.50 12.64
N ASN A 526 -1.61 -23.18 12.87
CA ASN A 526 -2.01 -22.24 13.93
C ASN A 526 -1.81 -22.85 15.32
N VAL A 527 -2.12 -24.13 15.49
CA VAL A 527 -1.87 -24.86 16.75
C VAL A 527 -0.37 -24.96 17.04
N THR A 528 0.45 -25.26 16.04
CA THR A 528 1.92 -25.28 16.19
C THR A 528 2.45 -23.91 16.63
N LYS A 529 2.01 -22.82 15.98
CA LYS A 529 2.39 -21.46 16.38
C LYS A 529 1.98 -21.12 17.81
N GLU A 530 0.78 -21.49 18.23
CA GLU A 530 0.31 -21.24 19.60
C GLU A 530 1.12 -22.06 20.63
N LEU A 531 1.52 -23.30 20.31
CA LEU A 531 2.41 -24.08 21.16
C LEU A 531 3.80 -23.43 21.29
N GLU A 532 4.37 -22.95 20.19
CA GLU A 532 5.65 -22.24 20.18
C GLU A 532 5.60 -20.96 21.03
N ARG A 533 4.51 -20.18 20.91
CA ARG A 533 4.27 -18.99 21.76
C ARG A 533 4.24 -19.34 23.24
N MET A 534 3.53 -20.41 23.62
CA MET A 534 3.45 -20.87 25.01
C MET A 534 4.82 -21.29 25.56
N GLU A 535 5.60 -22.04 24.77
CA GLU A 535 6.95 -22.45 25.17
C GLU A 535 7.87 -21.24 25.37
N GLN A 536 7.86 -20.30 24.44
CA GLN A 536 8.63 -19.06 24.54
C GLN A 536 8.21 -18.22 25.76
N GLN A 537 6.91 -18.11 26.02
CA GLN A 537 6.40 -17.40 27.18
C GLN A 537 6.90 -18.02 28.49
N SER A 538 6.86 -19.35 28.61
CA SER A 538 7.38 -20.05 29.80
C SER A 538 8.88 -19.79 30.01
N ARG A 539 9.67 -19.73 28.94
CA ARG A 539 11.10 -19.34 29.02
C ARG A 539 11.28 -17.89 29.49
N LEU A 540 10.43 -16.96 29.05
CA LEU A 540 10.45 -15.55 29.48
C LEU A 540 10.01 -15.34 30.94
N GLU A 541 9.19 -16.22 31.49
CA GLU A 541 8.80 -16.17 32.91
C GLU A 541 9.97 -16.49 33.85
N GLN A 542 10.90 -17.34 33.41
CA GLN A 542 12.10 -17.73 34.17
C GLN A 542 13.23 -16.70 34.08
N LEU A 543 13.18 -15.80 33.10
CA LEU A 543 14.19 -14.76 32.89
C LEU A 543 13.91 -13.54 33.77
N ASN A 544 14.99 -12.94 34.29
CA ASN A 544 14.94 -11.63 34.94
C ASN A 544 15.51 -10.53 34.00
N PRO A 545 15.20 -9.24 34.23
CA PRO A 545 15.64 -8.17 33.35
C PRO A 545 17.17 -8.01 33.23
N ALA A 546 17.93 -8.31 34.29
CA ALA A 546 19.39 -8.20 34.27
C ALA A 546 20.02 -9.30 33.40
N GLU A 547 19.49 -10.52 33.49
CA GLU A 547 19.90 -11.66 32.66
C GLU A 547 19.60 -11.41 31.18
N LEU A 548 18.40 -10.90 30.87
CA LEU A 548 18.02 -10.54 29.49
C LEU A 548 18.98 -9.48 28.91
N ARG A 549 19.29 -8.43 29.68
CA ARG A 549 20.26 -7.41 29.26
C ARG A 549 21.63 -8.00 28.99
N ARG A 550 22.15 -8.86 29.87
CA ARG A 550 23.44 -9.53 29.66
C ARG A 550 23.44 -10.35 28.37
N ARG A 551 22.44 -11.21 28.18
CA ARG A 551 22.30 -12.02 26.97
C ARG A 551 22.24 -11.16 25.70
N ASN A 552 21.47 -10.08 25.74
CA ASN A 552 21.39 -9.15 24.61
C ASN A 552 22.74 -8.50 24.32
N SER A 553 23.47 -8.06 25.35
CA SER A 553 24.83 -7.52 25.20
C SER A 553 25.80 -8.53 24.58
N ASP A 554 25.73 -9.80 24.99
CA ASP A 554 26.61 -10.86 24.47
C ASP A 554 26.35 -11.11 22.97
N HIS A 555 25.07 -11.22 22.57
CA HIS A 555 24.68 -11.38 21.17
C HIS A 555 25.16 -10.20 20.30
N TRP A 556 24.94 -8.97 20.77
CA TRP A 556 25.37 -7.77 20.04
C TRP A 556 26.88 -7.63 19.97
N ALA A 557 27.61 -7.92 21.06
CA ALA A 557 29.06 -7.89 21.07
C ALA A 557 29.66 -8.86 20.06
N ALA A 558 29.11 -10.08 19.96
CA ALA A 558 29.54 -11.08 18.99
C ALA A 558 29.34 -10.60 17.54
N TRP A 559 28.15 -10.09 17.21
CA TRP A 559 27.89 -9.60 15.86
C TRP A 559 28.72 -8.35 15.51
N LEU A 560 28.88 -7.40 16.45
CA LEU A 560 29.69 -6.20 16.24
C LEU A 560 31.17 -6.52 16.00
N GLN A 561 31.69 -7.61 16.57
CA GLN A 561 33.04 -8.08 16.29
C GLN A 561 33.19 -8.53 14.83
N GLU A 562 32.21 -9.28 14.30
CA GLU A 562 32.20 -9.68 12.90
C GLU A 562 32.01 -8.50 11.95
N TYR A 563 31.12 -7.58 12.30
CA TYR A 563 30.89 -6.34 11.55
C TYR A 563 32.18 -5.52 11.47
N ARG A 564 32.88 -5.33 12.59
CA ARG A 564 34.19 -4.66 12.63
C ARG A 564 35.21 -5.35 11.73
N ALA A 565 35.36 -6.67 11.84
CA ALA A 565 36.29 -7.42 11.00
C ALA A 565 36.00 -7.24 9.50
N ARG A 566 34.71 -7.13 9.14
CA ARG A 566 34.30 -6.84 7.76
C ARG A 566 34.62 -5.39 7.35
N LEU A 567 34.41 -4.40 8.22
CA LEU A 567 34.75 -3.00 7.96
C LEU A 567 36.26 -2.81 7.80
N ASP A 568 37.08 -3.55 8.55
CA ASP A 568 38.54 -3.48 8.45
C ASP A 568 39.03 -3.85 7.03
N LYS A 569 38.36 -4.75 6.32
CA LYS A 569 38.66 -5.03 4.89
C LYS A 569 38.43 -3.82 3.98
N ASP A 570 37.35 -3.08 4.19
CA ASP A 570 37.11 -1.85 3.42
C ASP A 570 38.17 -0.80 3.76
N ARG A 571 38.56 -0.69 5.04
CA ARG A 571 39.60 0.25 5.49
C ARG A 571 40.97 -0.07 4.92
N GLU A 572 41.36 -1.35 4.90
CA GLU A 572 42.66 -1.77 4.33
C GLU A 572 42.77 -1.42 2.84
N SER A 573 41.64 -1.37 2.14
CA SER A 573 41.60 -0.96 0.73
C SER A 573 41.74 0.55 0.52
N VAL A 574 41.49 1.36 1.55
CA VAL A 574 41.52 2.83 1.49
C VAL A 574 42.63 3.36 2.40
N GLY A 575 43.72 3.85 1.80
CA GLY A 575 44.88 4.35 2.56
C GLY A 575 44.62 5.56 3.48
N ASP A 576 43.47 6.24 3.33
CA ASP A 576 43.01 7.33 4.20
C ASP A 576 41.81 6.88 5.04
N THR A 577 42.08 6.50 6.29
CA THR A 577 41.06 6.03 7.24
C THR A 577 40.06 7.14 7.62
N THR A 578 40.48 8.40 7.65
CA THR A 578 39.59 9.51 8.02
C THR A 578 38.58 9.79 6.90
N ALA A 579 39.04 9.80 5.65
CA ALA A 579 38.16 9.92 4.49
C ALA A 579 37.20 8.73 4.39
N TRP A 580 37.70 7.50 4.64
CA TRP A 580 36.86 6.30 4.69
C TRP A 580 35.77 6.41 5.76
N GLN A 581 36.11 6.84 6.99
CA GLN A 581 35.14 6.98 8.07
C GLN A 581 34.06 8.02 7.73
N ALA A 582 34.44 9.16 7.15
CA ALA A 582 33.50 10.18 6.73
C ALA A 582 32.51 9.65 5.66
N GLU A 583 33.03 8.94 4.66
CA GLU A 583 32.21 8.35 3.60
C GLU A 583 31.32 7.20 4.10
N HIS A 584 31.83 6.35 5.00
CA HIS A 584 31.08 5.27 5.64
C HIS A 584 29.84 5.82 6.37
N VAL A 585 30.04 6.84 7.20
CA VAL A 585 28.96 7.50 7.94
C VAL A 585 27.99 8.20 7.00
N ARG A 586 28.50 8.88 5.96
CA ARG A 586 27.66 9.57 4.96
C ARG A 586 26.75 8.58 4.22
N ILE A 587 27.29 7.44 3.78
CA ILE A 587 26.51 6.39 3.11
C ILE A 587 25.41 5.87 4.05
N MET A 588 25.75 5.53 5.29
CA MET A 588 24.77 5.00 6.25
C MET A 588 23.67 6.02 6.56
N ARG A 589 24.01 7.28 6.82
CA ARG A 589 23.04 8.36 7.11
C ARG A 589 22.08 8.62 5.94
N ALA A 590 22.52 8.40 4.71
CA ALA A 590 21.68 8.53 3.51
C ALA A 590 20.76 7.33 3.25
N HIS A 591 20.97 6.18 3.92
CA HIS A 591 20.22 4.94 3.68
C HIS A 591 19.52 4.38 4.92
N ASN A 592 19.83 4.91 6.10
CA ASN A 592 19.21 4.54 7.38
C ASN A 592 18.35 5.72 7.85
N PRO A 593 17.03 5.64 7.68
CA PRO A 593 16.15 6.72 8.13
C PRO A 593 16.22 6.85 9.65
N LYS A 594 16.20 8.09 10.12
CA LYS A 594 15.97 8.44 11.53
C LYS A 594 14.50 8.29 11.89
N TYR A 595 13.60 8.55 10.93
CA TYR A 595 12.16 8.54 11.12
C TYR A 595 11.47 7.62 10.12
N VAL A 596 10.56 6.78 10.63
CA VAL A 596 9.59 6.01 9.82
C VAL A 596 8.19 6.27 10.38
N LEU A 597 7.15 6.03 9.58
CA LEU A 597 5.76 6.20 10.01
C LEU A 597 5.32 5.03 10.91
N ARG A 598 5.83 5.02 12.15
CA ARG A 598 5.43 4.04 13.17
C ARG A 598 3.93 4.16 13.45
N ASN A 599 3.29 3.05 13.80
CA ASN A 599 1.84 3.02 14.01
C ASN A 599 1.38 4.00 15.09
N TYR A 600 2.14 4.16 16.18
CA TYR A 600 1.79 5.09 17.25
C TYR A 600 1.88 6.56 16.81
N ILE A 601 2.81 6.90 15.90
CA ILE A 601 2.95 8.26 15.36
C ILE A 601 1.70 8.61 14.53
N ALA A 602 1.29 7.68 13.65
CA ALA A 602 0.05 7.82 12.90
C ALA A 602 -1.17 7.91 13.84
N GLN A 603 -1.23 7.08 14.89
CA GLN A 603 -2.33 7.08 15.85
C GLN A 603 -2.45 8.41 16.60
N ASN A 604 -1.33 8.99 17.08
CA ASN A 604 -1.33 10.30 17.73
C ASN A 604 -1.87 11.40 16.79
N ALA A 605 -1.44 11.39 15.53
CA ALA A 605 -1.93 12.32 14.51
C ALA A 605 -3.43 12.15 14.23
N ILE A 606 -3.93 10.92 14.21
CA ILE A 606 -5.35 10.60 14.03
C ILE A 606 -6.17 11.12 15.21
N GLU A 607 -5.74 10.85 16.45
CA GLU A 607 -6.46 11.27 17.65
C GLU A 607 -6.55 12.79 17.79
N ALA A 608 -5.49 13.52 17.42
CA ALA A 608 -5.52 14.97 17.33
C ALA A 608 -6.52 15.44 16.25
N ALA A 609 -6.49 14.82 15.06
CA ALA A 609 -7.35 15.18 13.94
C ALA A 609 -8.84 14.91 14.21
N GLU A 610 -9.16 13.83 14.93
CA GLU A 610 -10.53 13.52 15.35
C GLU A 610 -11.12 14.62 16.26
N LYS A 611 -10.27 15.22 17.10
CA LYS A 611 -10.58 16.40 17.95
C LYS A 611 -10.58 17.72 17.16
N GLY A 612 -10.27 17.69 15.86
CA GLY A 612 -10.28 18.85 14.97
C GLY A 612 -8.96 19.62 14.87
N ASP A 613 -7.89 19.12 15.50
CA ASP A 613 -6.53 19.64 15.40
C ASP A 613 -5.73 18.86 14.34
N PHE A 614 -5.46 19.50 13.20
CA PHE A 614 -4.69 18.89 12.11
C PHE A 614 -3.19 19.21 12.16
N SER A 615 -2.75 19.97 13.17
CA SER A 615 -1.36 20.41 13.27
C SER A 615 -0.40 19.22 13.46
N GLU A 616 -0.83 18.15 14.14
CA GLU A 616 0.00 16.95 14.30
C GLU A 616 0.16 16.18 13.00
N VAL A 617 -0.89 16.06 12.18
CA VAL A 617 -0.81 15.45 10.84
C VAL A 617 0.19 16.23 9.97
N GLN A 618 0.15 17.56 10.02
CA GLN A 618 1.04 18.43 9.26
C GLN A 618 2.49 18.38 9.76
N ARG A 619 2.71 18.31 11.08
CA ARG A 619 4.04 18.09 11.68
C ARG A 619 4.63 16.75 11.26
N VAL A 620 3.85 15.68 11.36
CA VAL A 620 4.27 14.33 10.95
C VAL A 620 4.55 14.28 9.46
N LEU A 621 3.73 14.90 8.61
CA LEU A 621 4.03 15.02 7.18
C LEU A 621 5.40 15.70 6.97
N LYS A 622 5.64 16.85 7.59
CA LYS A 622 6.90 17.59 7.45
C LYS A 622 8.12 16.78 7.91
N LEU A 623 7.97 16.01 8.99
CA LEU A 623 8.99 15.09 9.47
C LEU A 623 9.32 14.02 8.42
N LEU A 624 8.28 13.41 7.82
CA LEU A 624 8.44 12.35 6.82
C LEU A 624 8.98 12.86 5.48
N GLU A 625 8.92 14.16 5.20
CA GLU A 625 9.58 14.77 4.04
C GLU A 625 11.12 14.74 4.13
N SER A 626 11.68 14.53 5.33
CA SER A 626 13.11 14.44 5.59
C SER A 626 13.41 13.32 6.59
N PRO A 627 13.20 12.04 6.19
CA PRO A 627 13.28 10.91 7.13
C PRO A 627 14.72 10.53 7.48
N TYR A 628 15.70 11.03 6.73
CA TYR A 628 17.13 10.79 6.94
C TYR A 628 17.80 11.94 7.71
N HIS A 629 19.03 11.71 8.16
CA HIS A 629 19.80 12.74 8.86
C HIS A 629 20.08 13.97 7.96
N SER A 630 19.87 15.18 8.49
CA SER A 630 20.15 16.43 7.78
C SER A 630 21.48 17.03 8.24
N GLU A 631 22.37 17.35 7.30
CA GLU A 631 23.64 18.04 7.61
C GLU A 631 23.35 19.43 8.22
N GLY A 632 23.82 19.68 9.45
CA GLY A 632 23.56 20.92 10.17
C GLY A 632 22.48 20.83 11.26
N GLU A 633 21.84 19.66 11.46
CA GLU A 633 21.22 19.32 12.74
C GLU A 633 22.32 19.30 13.81
N ALA A 634 22.54 20.42 14.48
CA ALA A 634 23.34 20.44 15.69
C ALA A 634 22.76 19.40 16.66
N ALA A 635 23.62 18.65 17.35
CA ALA A 635 23.22 17.72 18.41
C ALA A 635 22.50 18.41 19.61
N GLU A 636 22.21 19.71 19.52
CA GLU A 636 21.76 20.59 20.60
C GLU A 636 20.43 21.32 20.31
N GLY A 637 19.77 21.07 19.15
CA GLY A 637 18.39 21.50 18.95
C GLY A 637 17.40 20.57 19.67
N PRO A 638 16.25 21.05 20.19
CA PRO A 638 15.23 20.14 20.72
C PRO A 638 14.76 19.21 19.58
N GLU A 639 14.94 17.90 19.76
CA GLU A 639 14.45 16.92 18.78
C GLU A 639 12.94 17.13 18.56
N PRO A 640 12.44 16.95 17.32
CA PRO A 640 11.01 17.03 17.09
C PRO A 640 10.31 15.97 17.94
N THR A 641 9.42 16.42 18.82
CA THR A 641 8.67 15.58 19.74
C THR A 641 7.19 15.56 19.36
N GLY A 642 6.55 14.42 19.63
CA GLY A 642 5.10 14.29 19.54
C GLY A 642 4.36 15.07 20.62
N PRO A 643 3.01 15.04 20.61
CA PRO A 643 2.20 15.66 21.65
C PRO A 643 2.48 15.04 23.03
N GLU A 644 2.24 15.80 24.10
CA GLU A 644 2.35 15.31 25.48
C GLU A 644 1.39 14.13 25.70
N GLY A 645 1.93 12.98 26.14
CA GLY A 645 1.11 11.84 26.52
C GLY A 645 0.36 12.06 27.84
N GLU A 646 -0.50 11.11 28.25
CA GLU A 646 -1.24 11.16 29.52
C GLU A 646 -0.35 11.32 30.77
N ALA A 647 0.95 11.00 30.66
CA ALA A 647 1.96 11.14 31.71
C ALA A 647 2.79 12.45 31.61
N GLY A 648 2.51 13.34 30.66
CA GLY A 648 3.23 14.62 30.49
C GLY A 648 4.62 14.52 29.85
N GLU A 649 5.05 13.36 29.36
CA GLU A 649 6.35 13.20 28.68
C GLU A 649 6.23 13.48 27.18
N GLN A 650 7.02 14.43 26.67
CA GLN A 650 7.18 14.70 25.25
C GLN A 650 8.23 13.74 24.65
N ARG A 651 7.81 12.86 23.74
CA ARG A 651 8.68 11.83 23.16
C ARG A 651 9.15 12.21 21.76
N SER A 652 10.42 11.98 21.48
CA SER A 652 10.99 12.13 20.13
C SER A 652 10.34 11.16 19.14
N TYR A 653 10.13 11.59 17.90
CA TYR A 653 9.60 10.72 16.84
C TYR A 653 10.57 9.60 16.40
N SER A 654 11.85 9.66 16.78
CA SER A 654 12.81 8.56 16.58
C SER A 654 12.85 7.58 17.76
N SER A 655 12.05 7.81 18.80
CA SER A 655 11.98 6.90 19.94
C SER A 655 11.29 5.58 19.59
N ARG A 656 11.54 4.56 20.42
CA ARG A 656 10.78 3.31 20.38
C ARG A 656 9.31 3.56 20.72
N PRO A 657 8.40 2.70 20.22
CA PRO A 657 6.99 2.82 20.56
C PRO A 657 6.79 2.80 22.09
N PRO A 658 5.84 3.58 22.62
CA PRO A 658 5.41 3.46 24.01
C PRO A 658 4.73 2.12 24.28
N MET A 659 4.71 1.67 25.54
CA MET A 659 4.11 0.39 25.92
C MET A 659 2.66 0.22 25.47
N TRP A 660 1.85 1.28 25.52
CA TRP A 660 0.46 1.23 25.07
C TRP A 660 0.35 0.94 23.56
N ALA A 661 1.36 1.31 22.77
CA ALA A 661 1.35 1.14 21.33
C ALA A 661 1.59 -0.33 20.90
N VAL A 662 2.13 -1.18 21.78
CA VAL A 662 2.35 -2.60 21.50
C VAL A 662 1.04 -3.33 21.20
N GLY A 663 -0.08 -2.84 21.75
CA GLY A 663 -1.42 -3.38 21.51
C GLY A 663 -2.17 -2.74 20.32
N LEU A 664 -1.55 -1.80 19.58
CA LEU A 664 -2.22 -1.15 18.47
C LEU A 664 -2.50 -2.14 17.34
N CYS A 665 -3.79 -2.27 17.04
CA CYS A 665 -4.31 -3.10 15.99
C CYS A 665 -4.75 -2.21 14.82
N VAL A 666 -4.25 -2.49 13.62
CA VAL A 666 -4.67 -1.79 12.39
C VAL A 666 -5.53 -2.74 11.56
N THR A 667 -6.73 -2.28 11.22
CA THR A 667 -7.74 -3.01 10.44
C THR A 667 -8.06 -2.34 9.11
#